data_AF-A0A1X1Q3N0-F1
#
_entry.id   AF-A0A1X1Q3N0-F1
#
_cell.length_a   1.000
_cell.length_b   1.000
_cell.length_c   1.000
_cell.angle_alpha   90.00
_cell.angle_beta   90.00
_cell.angle_gamma   90.00
#
_symmetry.space_group_name_H-M   'P 1'
#
loop_
_entity.id
_entity.type
_entity.pdbx_description
1 polymer ?
#
loop_
_entity_poly.entity_id
_entity_poly.type
_entity_poly.pdbx_seq_one_letter_code
_entity_poly.pdbx_strand_id
1 'polypeptide(L)'
;MTNLPGITEEELRDLIAQIPPRDMDSVQQVEQVLAKSTISKEAFGAIRFLLKKYAGATGQASFEEMPIKAVALCCADHGVAKESVSAYPPETTLHMVGNYLISHGSAANVFADYTGAHLCVADLGINSDKAKEIPGLIDFHIASGTNNSAQGPAMTREQAVKSLYYGYSLARQLHEQQGITLFLPGEMGISNTTASAAITAALLKESPANTTGRGTNISDQRYKHKLATVEKILAVNQPDPTDPIDVLAKVGGFELGAIAGLMLGAAASRSLTILDGFNSSAAALIALRLAPGVKDYLIPSHRAGEQGQPLILKEMDFTPLMDLNIKLGEAIGSSLVADILDASIRAYRNIQKDTAARELMGDTIEKDIIPDVAVTLTDKTFDYYTRTMPSLDKEAMERCQMRLDNLSKPIYSLGVIEQIASQLSGITSNELPGDISKTLLLVGMKREAAPDLEQAAFIHSFASQTGADSIAAYLTSERTQMDAFEFGRLQGENISLASQIMGLSLIDNDIAIIDEMADMLCDAQGNLRLQASSFMAQLPAEMQLIASAVLGAIIAATHNRTMIILGDRAVTALASYAAQLVPEIRPFLLPVEPPLYHMGVNIPGVTACMGMRLVDAAIHTVNDMKTFSEAQVAVANDGPGAGRQI
;
A
#
# COMPACT_ATOMS: atom_id res chain seq x y z
N MET A 1 -28.28 -6.08 4.68
CA MET A 1 -28.19 -6.38 6.12
C MET A 1 -28.93 -5.27 6.85
N THR A 2 -29.78 -5.57 7.83
CA THR A 2 -30.63 -4.55 8.49
C THR A 2 -30.59 -4.69 10.02
N ASN A 3 -30.63 -3.55 10.71
CA ASN A 3 -30.80 -3.31 12.15
C ASN A 3 -30.86 -4.57 13.03
N LEU A 4 -29.70 -4.95 13.57
CA LEU A 4 -29.53 -6.11 14.44
C LEU A 4 -30.11 -5.85 15.83
N PRO A 5 -30.58 -6.90 16.55
CA PRO A 5 -31.05 -6.74 17.91
C PRO A 5 -29.96 -6.13 18.79
N GLY A 6 -30.34 -5.32 19.77
CA GLY A 6 -29.39 -4.85 20.78
C GLY A 6 -28.88 -6.02 21.62
N ILE A 7 -27.63 -5.93 22.08
CA ILE A 7 -27.05 -6.87 23.03
C ILE A 7 -26.54 -6.11 24.26
N THR A 8 -26.42 -6.82 25.37
CA THR A 8 -25.77 -6.36 26.59
C THR A 8 -24.25 -6.37 26.46
N GLU A 9 -23.56 -5.66 27.35
CA GLU A 9 -22.10 -5.70 27.41
C GLU A 9 -21.57 -7.09 27.78
N GLU A 10 -22.28 -7.82 28.65
CA GLU A 10 -21.92 -9.19 29.05
C GLU A 10 -21.96 -10.14 27.84
N GLU A 11 -23.04 -10.10 27.05
CA GLU A 11 -23.15 -10.89 25.82
C GLU A 11 -22.04 -10.53 24.81
N LEU A 12 -21.66 -9.25 24.69
CA LEU A 12 -20.55 -8.84 23.82
C LEU A 12 -19.23 -9.44 24.31
N ARG A 13 -18.99 -9.42 25.62
CA ARG A 13 -17.78 -10.00 26.23
C ARG A 13 -17.73 -11.52 26.04
N ASP A 14 -18.87 -12.20 26.14
CA ASP A 14 -18.97 -13.63 25.86
C ASP A 14 -18.64 -13.98 24.41
N LEU A 15 -19.08 -13.16 23.45
CA LEU A 15 -18.69 -13.29 22.03
C LEU A 15 -17.19 -13.09 21.84
N ILE A 16 -16.62 -12.07 22.45
CA ILE A 16 -15.19 -11.76 22.37
C ILE A 16 -14.35 -12.89 23.00
N ALA A 17 -14.81 -13.49 24.09
CA ALA A 17 -14.14 -14.61 24.76
C ALA A 17 -14.08 -15.88 23.90
N GLN A 18 -14.92 -15.99 22.86
CA GLN A 18 -14.95 -17.11 21.92
C GLN A 18 -13.98 -16.95 20.74
N ILE A 19 -13.27 -15.82 20.63
CA ILE A 19 -12.26 -15.63 19.58
C ILE A 19 -11.21 -16.73 19.70
N PRO A 20 -11.02 -17.58 18.67
CA PRO A 20 -10.06 -18.66 18.75
C PRO A 20 -8.63 -18.12 18.78
N PRO A 21 -7.67 -18.87 19.34
CA PRO A 21 -6.26 -18.57 19.14
C PRO A 21 -5.89 -18.81 17.66
N ARG A 22 -4.84 -18.11 17.20
CA ARG A 22 -4.27 -18.39 15.87
C ARG A 22 -3.79 -19.83 15.75
N ASP A 23 -3.84 -20.33 14.53
CA ASP A 23 -3.49 -21.70 14.19
C ASP A 23 -1.97 -21.90 14.06
N MET A 24 -1.34 -22.37 15.13
CA MET A 24 0.11 -22.58 15.13
C MET A 24 0.57 -23.71 14.21
N ASP A 25 -0.27 -24.71 13.98
CA ASP A 25 0.05 -25.83 13.08
C ASP A 25 0.15 -25.34 11.64
N SER A 26 -0.81 -24.54 11.18
CA SER A 26 -0.78 -23.93 9.84
C SER A 26 0.41 -22.99 9.66
N VAL A 27 0.73 -22.19 10.70
CA VAL A 27 1.92 -21.33 10.70
C VAL A 27 3.20 -22.16 10.56
N GLN A 28 3.30 -23.30 11.27
CA GLN A 28 4.46 -24.17 11.20
C GLN A 28 4.56 -24.89 9.85
N GLN A 29 3.45 -25.29 9.25
CA GLN A 29 3.43 -25.90 7.92
C GLN A 29 3.96 -24.94 6.84
N VAL A 30 3.49 -23.68 6.83
CA VAL A 30 4.03 -22.63 5.94
C VAL A 30 5.54 -22.47 6.14
N GLU A 31 5.98 -22.41 7.40
CA GLU A 31 7.40 -22.31 7.73
C GLU A 31 8.22 -23.49 7.20
N GLN A 32 7.70 -24.72 7.31
CA GLN A 32 8.36 -25.92 6.82
C GLN A 32 8.47 -25.96 5.30
N VAL A 33 7.47 -25.45 4.58
CA VAL A 33 7.51 -25.33 3.11
C VAL A 33 8.59 -24.32 2.72
N LEU A 34 8.56 -23.11 3.29
CA LEU A 34 9.55 -22.07 2.98
C LEU A 34 10.97 -22.49 3.36
N ALA A 35 11.16 -23.22 4.47
CA ALA A 35 12.48 -23.70 4.90
C ALA A 35 13.08 -24.81 4.01
N LYS A 36 12.27 -25.45 3.16
CA LYS A 36 12.73 -26.44 2.17
C LYS A 36 12.99 -25.84 0.79
N SER A 37 12.65 -24.55 0.61
CA SER A 37 12.87 -23.83 -0.64
C SER A 37 14.36 -23.67 -0.92
N THR A 38 14.71 -23.56 -2.20
CA THR A 38 16.05 -23.12 -2.62
C THR A 38 16.28 -21.64 -2.35
N ILE A 39 15.20 -20.85 -2.27
CA ILE A 39 15.22 -19.45 -1.86
C ILE A 39 15.49 -19.39 -0.35
N SER A 40 16.47 -18.58 0.04
CA SER A 40 16.80 -18.41 1.45
C SER A 40 15.62 -17.86 2.24
N LYS A 41 15.50 -18.29 3.49
CA LYS A 41 14.39 -17.90 4.36
C LYS A 41 14.33 -16.38 4.56
N GLU A 42 15.48 -15.73 4.60
CA GLU A 42 15.66 -14.30 4.76
C GLU A 42 15.18 -13.53 3.52
N ALA A 43 15.40 -14.07 2.31
CA ALA A 43 15.00 -13.44 1.05
C ALA A 43 13.49 -13.24 0.90
N PHE A 44 12.66 -14.04 1.58
CA PHE A 44 11.21 -13.83 1.58
C PHE A 44 10.77 -12.56 2.32
N GLY A 45 11.59 -11.98 3.20
CA GLY A 45 11.25 -10.77 3.94
C GLY A 45 9.84 -10.78 4.55
N ALA A 46 9.08 -9.73 4.27
CA ALA A 46 7.70 -9.55 4.71
C ALA A 46 6.69 -10.50 4.03
N ILE A 47 7.00 -11.10 2.86
CA ILE A 47 6.14 -12.13 2.25
C ILE A 47 5.96 -13.30 3.22
N ARG A 48 7.04 -13.74 3.86
CA ARG A 48 6.97 -14.79 4.90
C ARG A 48 6.09 -14.37 6.08
N PHE A 49 6.13 -13.09 6.49
CA PHE A 49 5.26 -12.57 7.54
C PHE A 49 3.78 -12.59 7.11
N LEU A 50 3.47 -12.12 5.91
CA LEU A 50 2.11 -12.08 5.34
C LEU A 50 1.50 -13.48 5.25
N LEU A 51 2.22 -14.45 4.68
CA LEU A 51 1.77 -15.84 4.53
C LEU A 51 1.47 -16.48 5.89
N LYS A 52 2.35 -16.29 6.87
CA LYS A 52 2.16 -16.84 8.23
C LYS A 52 0.98 -16.21 8.94
N LYS A 53 0.79 -14.90 8.80
CA LYS A 53 -0.35 -14.20 9.37
C LYS A 53 -1.66 -14.71 8.78
N TYR A 54 -1.74 -14.82 7.46
CA TYR A 54 -2.93 -15.35 6.80
C TYR A 54 -3.20 -16.81 7.19
N ALA A 55 -2.20 -17.69 7.13
CA ALA A 55 -2.34 -19.09 7.53
C ALA A 55 -2.74 -19.26 9.00
N GLY A 56 -2.15 -18.49 9.91
CA GLY A 56 -2.50 -18.52 11.32
C GLY A 56 -3.89 -18.00 11.61
N ALA A 57 -4.36 -16.99 10.87
CA ALA A 57 -5.71 -16.47 11.01
C ALA A 57 -6.76 -17.47 10.50
N THR A 58 -6.55 -18.04 9.31
CA THR A 58 -7.54 -18.91 8.65
C THR A 58 -7.45 -20.38 9.06
N GLY A 59 -6.29 -20.84 9.51
CA GLY A 59 -6.00 -22.26 9.68
C GLY A 59 -5.79 -22.99 8.36
N GLN A 60 -5.38 -22.28 7.30
CA GLN A 60 -5.13 -22.85 5.98
C GLN A 60 -3.67 -22.65 5.58
N ALA A 61 -2.90 -23.73 5.49
CA ALA A 61 -1.49 -23.66 5.06
C ALA A 61 -1.25 -24.07 3.60
N SER A 62 -2.20 -24.76 2.97
CA SER A 62 -2.12 -25.13 1.54
C SER A 62 -2.54 -23.98 0.61
N PHE A 63 -3.36 -23.05 1.12
CA PHE A 63 -3.97 -21.94 0.37
C PHE A 63 -4.64 -22.39 -0.93
N GLU A 64 -5.43 -23.47 -0.88
CA GLU A 64 -6.16 -23.97 -2.05
C GLU A 64 -7.05 -22.91 -2.68
N GLU A 65 -7.69 -22.09 -1.85
CA GLU A 65 -8.53 -20.96 -2.23
C GLU A 65 -7.79 -19.63 -2.03
N MET A 66 -8.02 -18.69 -2.94
CA MET A 66 -7.52 -17.32 -2.79
C MET A 66 -8.38 -16.55 -1.77
N PRO A 67 -7.82 -15.55 -1.07
CA PRO A 67 -8.60 -14.74 -0.13
C PRO A 67 -9.76 -14.02 -0.83
N ILE A 68 -10.96 -14.19 -0.30
CA ILE A 68 -12.12 -13.37 -0.68
C ILE A 68 -12.12 -12.15 0.21
N LYS A 69 -12.11 -10.98 -0.42
CA LYS A 69 -11.80 -9.70 0.22
C LYS A 69 -13.05 -8.85 0.35
N ALA A 70 -13.17 -8.11 1.45
CA ALA A 70 -14.18 -7.06 1.59
C ALA A 70 -13.57 -5.76 2.10
N VAL A 71 -13.84 -4.66 1.38
CA VAL A 71 -13.68 -3.31 1.92
C VAL A 71 -14.94 -2.98 2.71
N ALA A 72 -14.81 -2.84 4.02
CA ALA A 72 -15.92 -2.52 4.92
C ALA A 72 -15.82 -1.07 5.38
N LEU A 73 -16.54 -0.18 4.70
CA LEU A 73 -16.65 1.24 5.04
C LEU A 73 -17.69 1.45 6.15
N CYS A 74 -17.24 1.89 7.32
CA CYS A 74 -18.12 2.30 8.41
C CYS A 74 -18.25 3.83 8.43
N CYS A 75 -19.48 4.34 8.37
CA CYS A 75 -19.77 5.76 8.22
C CYS A 75 -20.53 6.32 9.43
N ALA A 76 -20.07 7.43 10.01
CA ALA A 76 -20.78 8.15 11.05
C ALA A 76 -20.33 9.62 11.15
N ASP A 77 -21.24 10.50 11.56
CA ASP A 77 -20.90 11.89 11.85
C ASP A 77 -20.46 12.11 13.30
N HIS A 78 -19.59 13.09 13.51
CA HIS A 78 -19.07 13.42 14.83
C HIS A 78 -19.58 14.76 15.35
N GLY A 79 -20.12 14.77 16.57
CA GLY A 79 -20.60 16.01 17.20
C GLY A 79 -19.50 17.05 17.44
N VAL A 80 -18.24 16.61 17.57
CA VAL A 80 -17.07 17.50 17.70
C VAL A 80 -16.82 18.33 16.44
N ALA A 81 -17.41 17.99 15.29
CA ALA A 81 -17.31 18.81 14.09
C ALA A 81 -17.82 20.25 14.30
N LYS A 82 -18.71 20.47 15.29
CA LYS A 82 -19.16 21.80 15.72
C LYS A 82 -18.03 22.69 16.25
N GLU A 83 -16.93 22.10 16.70
CA GLU A 83 -15.71 22.82 17.11
C GLU A 83 -14.83 23.22 15.91
N SER A 84 -15.25 22.98 14.66
CA SER A 84 -14.52 23.43 13.44
C SER A 84 -13.09 22.88 13.31
N VAL A 85 -12.91 21.60 13.65
CA VAL A 85 -11.60 20.92 13.64
C VAL A 85 -11.25 20.19 12.32
N SER A 86 -12.14 20.24 11.33
CA SER A 86 -11.97 19.67 9.98
C SER A 86 -11.90 20.76 8.91
N ALA A 87 -11.29 20.48 7.75
CA ALA A 87 -11.33 21.35 6.57
C ALA A 87 -12.65 21.23 5.78
N TYR A 88 -13.42 20.17 6.01
CA TYR A 88 -14.65 19.88 5.27
C TYR A 88 -15.87 20.06 6.17
N PRO A 89 -17.01 20.53 5.63
CA PRO A 89 -18.23 20.70 6.39
C PRO A 89 -18.89 19.33 6.68
N PRO A 90 -19.68 19.18 7.77
CA PRO A 90 -20.21 17.88 8.19
C PRO A 90 -21.03 17.13 7.13
N GLU A 91 -21.80 17.84 6.30
CA GLU A 91 -22.60 17.24 5.22
C GLU A 91 -21.79 16.43 4.19
N THR A 92 -20.47 16.64 4.15
CA THR A 92 -19.54 15.87 3.30
C THR A 92 -19.63 14.37 3.57
N THR A 93 -19.91 13.94 4.81
CA THR A 93 -20.11 12.52 5.15
C THR A 93 -21.20 11.89 4.28
N LEU A 94 -22.37 12.53 4.20
CA LEU A 94 -23.48 12.05 3.36
C LEU A 94 -23.11 12.08 1.88
N HIS A 95 -22.46 13.15 1.41
CA HIS A 95 -22.10 13.27 0.00
C HIS A 95 -21.11 12.18 -0.43
N MET A 96 -20.12 11.85 0.40
CA MET A 96 -19.19 10.75 0.13
C MET A 96 -19.88 9.40 0.13
N VAL A 97 -20.88 9.17 0.99
CA VAL A 97 -21.69 7.94 0.91
C VAL A 97 -22.46 7.83 -0.41
N GLY A 98 -22.97 8.95 -0.92
CA GLY A 98 -23.48 9.04 -2.29
C GLY A 98 -22.40 8.71 -3.33
N ASN A 99 -21.18 9.22 -3.15
CA ASN A 99 -20.06 8.91 -4.04
C ASN A 99 -19.69 7.41 -4.02
N TYR A 100 -19.75 6.75 -2.86
CA TYR A 100 -19.45 5.32 -2.72
C TYR A 100 -20.45 4.42 -3.45
N LEU A 101 -21.75 4.72 -3.31
CA LEU A 101 -22.83 3.81 -3.69
C LEU A 101 -23.62 4.21 -4.94
N ILE A 102 -23.53 5.48 -5.36
CA ILE A 102 -24.26 5.99 -6.53
C ILE A 102 -23.30 6.32 -7.65
N SER A 103 -22.31 7.18 -7.37
CA SER A 103 -21.36 7.64 -8.39
C SER A 103 -20.21 6.66 -8.63
N HIS A 104 -19.92 5.80 -7.65
CA HIS A 104 -18.80 4.87 -7.60
C HIS A 104 -17.44 5.55 -7.88
N GLY A 105 -17.24 6.73 -7.31
CA GLY A 105 -16.16 7.64 -7.69
C GLY A 105 -15.11 7.93 -6.62
N SER A 106 -15.12 7.22 -5.51
CA SER A 106 -14.20 7.47 -4.39
C SER A 106 -12.89 6.69 -4.52
N ALA A 107 -11.95 6.95 -3.60
CA ALA A 107 -10.76 6.12 -3.47
C ALA A 107 -11.15 4.70 -3.01
N ALA A 108 -12.09 4.55 -2.08
CA ALA A 108 -12.56 3.23 -1.66
C ALA A 108 -13.10 2.37 -2.82
N ASN A 109 -13.79 2.96 -3.80
CA ASN A 109 -14.24 2.24 -4.99
C ASN A 109 -13.04 1.76 -5.81
N VAL A 110 -12.14 2.68 -6.14
CA VAL A 110 -10.92 2.39 -6.90
C VAL A 110 -10.09 1.29 -6.27
N PHE A 111 -9.86 1.37 -4.96
CA PHE A 111 -9.03 0.41 -4.25
C PHE A 111 -9.74 -0.89 -3.91
N ALA A 112 -11.08 -0.92 -3.90
CA ALA A 112 -11.84 -2.16 -3.89
C ALA A 112 -11.72 -2.89 -5.24
N ASP A 113 -11.90 -2.18 -6.36
CA ASP A 113 -11.78 -2.76 -7.71
C ASP A 113 -10.35 -3.22 -8.01
N TYR A 114 -9.35 -2.40 -7.68
CA TYR A 114 -7.92 -2.71 -7.83
C TYR A 114 -7.51 -4.04 -7.20
N THR A 115 -8.08 -4.38 -6.04
CA THR A 115 -7.78 -5.62 -5.30
C THR A 115 -8.86 -6.69 -5.51
N GLY A 116 -9.92 -6.42 -6.28
CA GLY A 116 -11.06 -7.33 -6.44
C GLY A 116 -11.81 -7.61 -5.12
N ALA A 117 -11.93 -6.62 -4.25
CA ALA A 117 -12.68 -6.71 -2.98
C ALA A 117 -14.14 -6.29 -3.15
N HIS A 118 -15.02 -6.93 -2.39
CA HIS A 118 -16.41 -6.49 -2.25
C HIS A 118 -16.48 -5.21 -1.41
N LEU A 119 -16.99 -4.11 -1.98
CA LEU A 119 -17.24 -2.88 -1.24
C LEU A 119 -18.58 -2.97 -0.49
N CYS A 120 -18.53 -2.81 0.82
CA CYS A 120 -19.70 -2.73 1.70
C CYS A 120 -19.67 -1.41 2.46
N VAL A 121 -20.80 -0.70 2.50
CA VAL A 121 -20.90 0.60 3.19
C VAL A 121 -22.00 0.51 4.24
N ALA A 122 -21.67 0.85 5.49
CA ALA A 122 -22.61 0.82 6.61
C ALA A 122 -22.80 2.21 7.23
N ASP A 123 -24.06 2.59 7.41
CA ASP A 123 -24.43 3.76 8.21
C ASP A 123 -24.51 3.35 9.69
N LEU A 124 -23.62 3.91 10.50
CA LEU A 124 -23.61 3.75 11.96
C LEU A 124 -24.17 5.00 12.66
N GLY A 125 -24.29 6.12 11.95
CA GLY A 125 -24.82 7.36 12.51
C GLY A 125 -24.55 8.60 11.67
N ILE A 126 -24.88 8.57 10.38
CA ILE A 126 -24.87 9.73 9.49
C ILE A 126 -25.99 10.69 9.94
N ASN A 127 -25.68 11.96 10.13
CA ASN A 127 -26.62 12.96 10.61
C ASN A 127 -27.47 13.54 9.47
N SER A 128 -28.18 12.67 8.76
CA SER A 128 -29.14 13.07 7.72
C SER A 128 -30.15 11.96 7.42
N ASP A 129 -31.44 12.30 7.42
CA ASP A 129 -32.49 11.34 7.02
C ASP A 129 -32.37 10.87 5.57
N LYS A 130 -31.71 11.65 4.71
CA LYS A 130 -31.45 11.28 3.31
C LYS A 130 -30.58 10.03 3.17
N ALA A 131 -29.78 9.67 4.19
CA ALA A 131 -28.98 8.45 4.16
C ALA A 131 -29.86 7.20 3.94
N LYS A 132 -31.06 7.18 4.52
CA LYS A 132 -32.04 6.08 4.38
C LYS A 132 -32.55 5.89 2.95
N GLU A 133 -32.38 6.89 2.10
CA GLU A 133 -32.80 6.87 0.70
C GLU A 133 -31.72 6.30 -0.23
N ILE A 134 -30.48 6.12 0.25
CA ILE A 134 -29.34 5.65 -0.55
C ILE A 134 -29.39 4.12 -0.71
N PRO A 135 -29.61 3.58 -1.93
CA PRO A 135 -29.63 2.15 -2.15
C PRO A 135 -28.28 1.50 -1.84
N GLY A 136 -28.32 0.28 -1.28
CA GLY A 136 -27.11 -0.48 -0.95
C GLY A 136 -26.43 -0.10 0.37
N LEU A 137 -26.85 0.99 1.02
CA LEU A 137 -26.34 1.37 2.33
C LEU A 137 -26.87 0.41 3.40
N ILE A 138 -25.95 -0.21 4.15
CA ILE A 138 -26.30 -1.11 5.26
C ILE A 138 -26.79 -0.26 6.44
N ASP A 139 -28.04 -0.47 6.85
CA ASP A 139 -28.65 0.26 7.96
C ASP A 139 -28.29 -0.39 9.30
N PHE A 140 -27.26 0.16 9.93
CA PHE A 140 -26.83 -0.09 11.30
C PHE A 140 -26.91 1.20 12.14
N HIS A 141 -27.85 2.08 11.81
CA HIS A 141 -27.92 3.42 12.37
C HIS A 141 -28.13 3.39 13.90
N ILE A 142 -27.20 4.00 14.65
CA ILE A 142 -27.25 4.05 16.13
C ILE A 142 -27.92 5.34 16.60
N ALA A 143 -27.48 6.48 16.07
CA ALA A 143 -28.03 7.82 16.30
C ALA A 143 -27.53 8.78 15.21
N SER A 144 -28.17 9.95 15.07
CA SER A 144 -27.79 10.97 14.08
C SER A 144 -26.53 11.74 14.51
N GLY A 145 -25.38 11.11 14.32
CA GLY A 145 -24.07 11.57 14.77
C GLY A 145 -23.82 11.35 16.26
N THR A 146 -22.55 11.37 16.66
CA THR A 146 -22.18 11.39 18.08
C THR A 146 -22.49 12.74 18.72
N ASN A 147 -22.57 12.77 20.04
CA ASN A 147 -22.56 14.02 20.81
C ASN A 147 -21.20 14.73 20.66
N ASN A 148 -21.17 16.03 20.98
CA ASN A 148 -19.92 16.78 20.99
C ASN A 148 -19.05 16.36 22.18
N SER A 149 -18.00 15.59 21.91
CA SER A 149 -17.08 15.09 22.92
C SER A 149 -16.34 16.20 23.68
N ALA A 150 -16.28 17.42 23.15
CA ALA A 150 -15.70 18.57 23.86
C ALA A 150 -16.63 19.15 24.94
N GLN A 151 -17.87 18.66 25.06
CA GLN A 151 -18.88 19.13 26.01
C GLN A 151 -19.39 18.05 26.96
N GLY A 152 -19.03 16.78 26.71
CA GLY A 152 -19.48 15.61 27.45
C GLY A 152 -19.12 14.34 26.68
N PRO A 153 -19.67 13.16 27.03
CA PRO A 153 -19.34 11.92 26.33
C PRO A 153 -19.88 11.91 24.89
N ALA A 154 -19.09 11.35 23.97
CA ALA A 154 -19.47 11.20 22.55
C ALA A 154 -20.75 10.36 22.37
N MET A 155 -20.96 9.33 23.20
CA MET A 155 -22.11 8.45 23.15
C MET A 155 -22.37 7.82 24.52
N THR A 156 -23.52 7.16 24.69
CA THR A 156 -23.75 6.35 25.89
C THR A 156 -22.92 5.05 25.83
N ARG A 157 -22.72 4.42 26.98
CA ARG A 157 -22.01 3.13 27.04
C ARG A 157 -22.72 2.06 26.23
N GLU A 158 -24.05 2.04 26.26
CA GLU A 158 -24.87 1.10 25.48
C GLU A 158 -24.70 1.33 23.97
N GLN A 159 -24.57 2.58 23.53
CA GLN A 159 -24.29 2.90 22.13
C GLN A 159 -22.88 2.46 21.71
N ALA A 160 -21.89 2.55 22.60
CA ALA A 160 -20.55 2.03 22.35
C ALA A 160 -20.52 0.49 22.25
N VAL A 161 -21.25 -0.21 23.11
CA VAL A 161 -21.45 -1.67 23.01
C VAL A 161 -22.15 -2.03 21.70
N LYS A 162 -23.19 -1.26 21.33
CA LYS A 162 -23.95 -1.47 20.10
C LYS A 162 -23.08 -1.29 18.84
N SER A 163 -22.20 -0.28 18.80
CA SER A 163 -21.30 -0.07 17.66
C SER A 163 -20.30 -1.22 17.50
N LEU A 164 -19.68 -1.67 18.60
CA LEU A 164 -18.81 -2.87 18.60
C LEU A 164 -19.56 -4.11 18.09
N TYR A 165 -20.78 -4.33 18.57
CA TYR A 165 -21.59 -5.47 18.15
C TYR A 165 -21.98 -5.43 16.67
N TYR A 166 -22.30 -4.25 16.14
CA TYR A 166 -22.66 -4.08 14.72
C TYR A 166 -21.47 -4.36 13.82
N GLY A 167 -20.28 -3.89 14.20
CA GLY A 167 -19.03 -4.26 13.56
C GLY A 167 -18.76 -5.77 13.57
N TYR A 168 -18.85 -6.38 14.76
CA TYR A 168 -18.65 -7.82 14.95
C TYR A 168 -19.58 -8.62 14.04
N SER A 169 -20.85 -8.25 14.05
CA SER A 169 -21.89 -8.92 13.26
C SER A 169 -21.71 -8.70 11.76
N LEU A 170 -21.23 -7.53 11.33
CA LEU A 170 -20.91 -7.27 9.92
C LEU A 170 -19.88 -8.27 9.41
N ALA A 171 -18.77 -8.44 10.14
CA ALA A 171 -17.72 -9.38 9.76
C ALA A 171 -18.23 -10.83 9.75
N ARG A 172 -18.98 -11.24 10.77
CA ARG A 172 -19.62 -12.58 10.84
C ARG A 172 -20.52 -12.83 9.63
N GLN A 173 -21.41 -11.90 9.30
CA GLN A 173 -22.36 -12.05 8.20
C GLN A 173 -21.66 -12.07 6.84
N LEU A 174 -20.67 -11.19 6.62
CA LEU A 174 -19.89 -11.18 5.38
C LEU A 174 -19.12 -12.49 5.20
N HIS A 175 -18.51 -13.00 6.26
CA HIS A 175 -17.86 -14.31 6.23
C HIS A 175 -18.85 -15.45 5.90
N GLU A 176 -19.95 -15.54 6.63
CA GLU A 176 -20.93 -16.64 6.48
C GLU A 176 -21.67 -16.62 5.13
N GLN A 177 -21.95 -15.43 4.60
CA GLN A 177 -22.77 -15.29 3.38
C GLN A 177 -21.94 -15.21 2.10
N GLN A 178 -20.73 -14.65 2.18
CA GLN A 178 -19.89 -14.36 0.99
C GLN A 178 -18.52 -15.03 1.05
N GLY A 179 -18.21 -15.77 2.13
CA GLY A 179 -16.91 -16.44 2.28
C GLY A 179 -15.74 -15.49 2.54
N ILE A 180 -15.99 -14.26 3.01
CA ILE A 180 -14.92 -13.28 3.24
C ILE A 180 -13.91 -13.81 4.28
N THR A 181 -12.65 -13.92 3.86
CA THR A 181 -11.51 -14.33 4.70
C THR A 181 -10.52 -13.18 4.95
N LEU A 182 -10.67 -12.07 4.23
CA LEU A 182 -9.79 -10.91 4.34
C LEU A 182 -10.57 -9.60 4.39
N PHE A 183 -10.49 -8.90 5.51
CA PHE A 183 -11.19 -7.63 5.74
C PHE A 183 -10.24 -6.44 5.61
N LEU A 184 -10.71 -5.42 4.91
CA LEU A 184 -10.03 -4.15 4.67
C LEU A 184 -10.92 -3.04 5.26
N PRO A 185 -10.66 -2.60 6.50
CA PRO A 185 -11.49 -1.62 7.18
C PRO A 185 -11.25 -0.24 6.59
N GLY A 186 -12.34 0.44 6.24
CA GLY A 186 -12.32 1.85 5.91
C GLY A 186 -13.37 2.61 6.72
N GLU A 187 -13.25 3.93 6.71
CA GLU A 187 -14.13 4.82 7.45
C GLU A 187 -14.50 6.05 6.63
N MET A 188 -15.61 6.67 7.00
CA MET A 188 -15.95 8.01 6.56
C MET A 188 -16.66 8.74 7.69
N GLY A 189 -16.08 9.85 8.14
CA GLY A 189 -16.69 10.69 9.16
C GLY A 189 -15.95 12.00 9.35
N ILE A 190 -16.63 13.11 9.11
CA ILE A 190 -16.00 14.42 9.29
C ILE A 190 -15.61 14.62 10.76
N SER A 191 -14.32 14.94 10.97
CA SER A 191 -13.66 15.17 12.27
C SER A 191 -13.25 13.92 13.07
N ASN A 192 -13.39 12.71 12.52
CA ASN A 192 -13.04 11.47 13.23
C ASN A 192 -11.57 11.34 13.65
N THR A 193 -10.62 11.95 12.93
CA THR A 193 -9.21 11.97 13.33
C THR A 193 -8.99 12.66 14.69
N THR A 194 -9.92 13.52 15.12
CA THR A 194 -9.93 14.11 16.46
C THR A 194 -10.29 13.06 17.52
N ALA A 195 -11.29 12.22 17.24
CA ALA A 195 -11.67 11.10 18.10
C ALA A 195 -10.54 10.07 18.18
N SER A 196 -9.91 9.71 17.05
CA SER A 196 -8.75 8.81 17.00
C SER A 196 -7.57 9.34 17.82
N ALA A 197 -7.28 10.64 17.76
CA ALA A 197 -6.25 11.27 18.60
C ALA A 197 -6.57 11.20 20.10
N ALA A 198 -7.84 11.40 20.49
CA ALA A 198 -8.29 11.29 21.87
C ALA A 198 -8.27 9.85 22.39
N ILE A 199 -8.72 8.87 21.60
CA ILE A 199 -8.63 7.44 21.92
C ILE A 199 -7.16 7.04 22.16
N THR A 200 -6.29 7.42 21.24
CA THR A 200 -4.85 7.09 21.30
C THR A 200 -4.21 7.71 22.54
N ALA A 201 -4.47 8.99 22.80
CA ALA A 201 -3.95 9.69 23.98
C ALA A 201 -4.42 9.04 25.27
N ALA A 202 -5.71 8.68 25.36
CA ALA A 202 -6.28 8.02 26.53
C ALA A 202 -5.64 6.64 26.76
N LEU A 203 -5.72 5.73 25.79
CA LEU A 203 -5.31 4.33 25.96
C LEU A 203 -3.80 4.11 26.08
N LEU A 204 -2.99 4.97 25.45
CA LEU A 204 -1.53 4.93 25.56
C LEU A 204 -0.98 5.84 26.66
N LYS A 205 -1.86 6.63 27.32
CA LYS A 205 -1.47 7.65 28.32
C LYS A 205 -0.44 8.64 27.75
N GLU A 206 -0.67 9.05 26.51
CA GLU A 206 0.20 9.95 25.75
C GLU A 206 -0.36 11.37 25.72
N SER A 207 0.51 12.35 25.46
CA SER A 207 0.07 13.73 25.34
C SER A 207 -0.73 13.95 24.04
N PRO A 208 -1.78 14.80 24.04
CA PRO A 208 -2.51 15.17 22.81
C PRO A 208 -1.60 15.71 21.70
N ALA A 209 -0.49 16.36 22.07
CA ALA A 209 0.49 16.88 21.13
C ALA A 209 1.21 15.77 20.34
N ASN A 210 1.36 14.57 20.92
CA ASN A 210 1.98 13.42 20.27
C ASN A 210 1.00 12.63 19.41
N THR A 211 -0.30 12.76 19.64
CA THR A 211 -1.34 11.96 18.95
C THR A 211 -2.14 12.73 17.92
N THR A 212 -2.12 14.06 17.97
CA THR A 212 -2.90 14.93 17.08
C THR A 212 -2.06 15.39 15.91
N GLY A 213 -2.52 15.10 14.70
CA GLY A 213 -1.99 15.70 13.47
C GLY A 213 -3.07 16.42 12.65
N ARG A 214 -2.77 16.66 11.37
CA ARG A 214 -3.51 17.61 10.52
C ARG A 214 -4.71 17.01 9.82
N GLY A 215 -4.90 15.70 9.84
CA GLY A 215 -5.95 15.01 9.11
C GLY A 215 -5.99 15.44 7.64
N THR A 216 -7.09 16.09 7.26
CA THR A 216 -7.37 16.64 5.92
C THR A 216 -6.52 17.88 5.56
N ASN A 217 -5.23 17.88 5.91
CA ASN A 217 -4.26 18.96 5.66
C ASN A 217 -4.72 20.35 6.14
N ILE A 218 -5.31 20.43 7.33
CA ILE A 218 -5.76 21.70 7.94
C ILE A 218 -4.61 22.70 8.16
N SER A 219 -4.96 23.99 8.16
CA SER A 219 -4.05 25.11 8.42
C SER A 219 -3.40 25.05 9.81
N ASP A 220 -2.30 25.78 10.01
CA ASP A 220 -1.61 25.87 11.32
C ASP A 220 -2.53 26.40 12.43
N GLN A 221 -3.38 27.36 12.09
CA GLN A 221 -4.35 27.93 13.02
C GLN A 221 -5.37 26.87 13.44
N ARG A 222 -5.94 26.14 12.48
CA ARG A 222 -6.90 25.07 12.76
C ARG A 222 -6.27 23.88 13.46
N TYR A 223 -5.01 23.56 13.17
CA TYR A 223 -4.25 22.53 13.88
C TYR A 223 -4.09 22.86 15.37
N LYS A 224 -3.68 24.09 15.71
CA LYS A 224 -3.59 24.54 17.12
C LYS A 224 -4.94 24.44 17.82
N HIS A 225 -6.02 24.81 17.13
CA HIS A 225 -7.38 24.69 17.65
C HIS A 225 -7.83 23.24 17.85
N LYS A 226 -7.51 22.35 16.90
CA LYS A 226 -7.75 20.90 17.03
C LYS A 226 -7.01 20.30 18.23
N LEU A 227 -5.74 20.66 18.42
CA LEU A 227 -4.96 20.22 19.59
C LEU A 227 -5.64 20.64 20.91
N ALA A 228 -5.99 21.91 21.05
CA ALA A 228 -6.70 22.43 22.23
C ALA A 228 -8.07 21.74 22.44
N THR A 229 -8.73 21.35 21.34
CA THR A 229 -9.99 20.62 21.38
C THR A 229 -9.79 19.19 21.90
N VAL A 230 -8.74 18.47 21.48
CA VAL A 230 -8.40 17.14 22.03
C VAL A 230 -8.05 17.21 23.52
N GLU A 231 -7.29 18.22 23.94
CA GLU A 231 -7.00 18.47 25.37
C GLU A 231 -8.30 18.68 26.17
N LYS A 232 -9.22 19.50 25.65
CA LYS A 232 -10.53 19.76 26.26
C LYS A 232 -11.38 18.49 26.34
N ILE A 233 -11.43 17.68 25.28
CA ILE A 233 -12.18 16.41 25.25
C ILE A 233 -11.72 15.50 26.39
N LEU A 234 -10.41 15.31 26.54
CA LEU A 234 -9.85 14.44 27.58
C LEU A 234 -10.12 14.99 28.99
N ALA A 235 -9.99 16.31 29.18
CA ALA A 235 -10.22 16.96 30.46
C ALA A 235 -11.68 16.87 30.92
N VAL A 236 -12.64 17.06 30.00
CA VAL A 236 -14.08 17.01 30.28
C VAL A 236 -14.54 15.59 30.58
N ASN A 237 -14.03 14.60 29.84
CA ASN A 237 -14.56 13.24 29.90
C ASN A 237 -13.83 12.32 30.89
N GLN A 238 -12.54 12.54 31.11
CA GLN A 238 -11.69 11.68 31.95
C GLN A 238 -11.91 10.18 31.64
N PRO A 239 -11.63 9.74 30.39
CA PRO A 239 -11.81 8.34 30.01
C PRO A 239 -10.87 7.43 30.81
N ASP A 240 -11.39 6.30 31.29
CA ASP A 240 -10.58 5.30 32.01
C ASP A 240 -9.78 4.48 31.00
N PRO A 241 -8.43 4.58 30.99
CA PRO A 241 -7.60 3.86 30.03
C PRO A 241 -7.61 2.33 30.21
N THR A 242 -8.14 1.83 31.32
CA THR A 242 -8.29 0.40 31.60
C THR A 242 -9.63 -0.18 31.13
N ASP A 243 -10.59 0.68 30.78
CA ASP A 243 -11.88 0.29 30.24
C ASP A 243 -12.04 0.81 28.80
N PRO A 244 -11.69 -0.01 27.78
CA PRO A 244 -11.77 0.43 26.38
C PRO A 244 -13.19 0.80 25.93
N ILE A 245 -14.24 0.27 26.56
CA ILE A 245 -15.63 0.65 26.23
C ILE A 245 -15.94 2.04 26.81
N ASP A 246 -15.43 2.37 28.00
CA ASP A 246 -15.53 3.74 28.56
C ASP A 246 -14.79 4.75 27.68
N VAL A 247 -13.58 4.42 27.21
CA VAL A 247 -12.84 5.28 26.28
C VAL A 247 -13.65 5.50 24.99
N LEU A 248 -14.15 4.42 24.37
CA LEU A 248 -14.96 4.51 23.15
C LEU A 248 -16.21 5.37 23.37
N ALA A 249 -16.94 5.15 24.48
CA ALA A 249 -18.16 5.88 24.79
C ALA A 249 -17.90 7.37 25.00
N LYS A 250 -16.82 7.73 25.68
CA LYS A 250 -16.51 9.11 26.02
C LYS A 250 -15.90 9.92 24.88
N VAL A 251 -14.94 9.35 24.15
CA VAL A 251 -14.10 10.12 23.22
C VAL A 251 -14.04 9.55 21.81
N GLY A 252 -14.76 8.47 21.52
CA GLY A 252 -14.72 7.79 20.23
C GLY A 252 -15.81 8.18 19.23
N GLY A 253 -16.01 7.31 18.24
CA GLY A 253 -16.98 7.44 17.14
C GLY A 253 -17.73 6.13 16.91
N PHE A 254 -18.95 6.18 16.38
CA PHE A 254 -19.72 4.97 16.11
C PHE A 254 -19.04 4.08 15.08
N GLU A 255 -18.46 4.68 14.04
CA GLU A 255 -17.68 3.99 13.02
C GLU A 255 -16.38 3.40 13.57
N LEU A 256 -15.70 4.08 14.50
CA LEU A 256 -14.49 3.54 15.14
C LEU A 256 -14.82 2.33 16.01
N GLY A 257 -15.94 2.38 16.74
CA GLY A 257 -16.46 1.22 17.48
C GLY A 257 -16.83 0.06 16.55
N ALA A 258 -17.50 0.35 15.44
CA ALA A 258 -17.82 -0.66 14.43
C ALA A 258 -16.56 -1.27 13.78
N ILE A 259 -15.52 -0.48 13.50
CA ILE A 259 -14.27 -1.02 12.95
C ILE A 259 -13.54 -1.90 13.98
N ALA A 260 -13.52 -1.50 15.26
CA ALA A 260 -12.99 -2.35 16.32
C ALA A 260 -13.78 -3.66 16.44
N GLY A 261 -15.11 -3.58 16.37
CA GLY A 261 -16.02 -4.71 16.29
C GLY A 261 -15.74 -5.62 15.09
N LEU A 262 -15.55 -5.04 13.91
CA LEU A 262 -15.25 -5.74 12.67
C LEU A 262 -14.00 -6.61 12.82
N MET A 263 -12.94 -6.08 13.44
CA MET A 263 -11.71 -6.85 13.72
C MET A 263 -11.96 -8.03 14.66
N LEU A 264 -12.75 -7.82 15.72
CA LEU A 264 -13.13 -8.87 16.67
C LEU A 264 -13.97 -9.96 16.00
N GLY A 265 -14.95 -9.56 15.17
CA GLY A 265 -15.81 -10.48 14.42
C GLY A 265 -15.04 -11.24 13.34
N ALA A 266 -14.10 -10.58 12.65
CA ALA A 266 -13.20 -11.23 11.70
C ALA A 266 -12.35 -12.29 12.39
N ALA A 267 -11.75 -11.97 13.54
CA ALA A 267 -10.97 -12.92 14.33
C ALA A 267 -11.83 -14.12 14.80
N ALA A 268 -13.05 -13.86 15.29
CA ALA A 268 -14.01 -14.92 15.64
C ALA A 268 -14.39 -15.81 14.46
N SER A 269 -14.36 -15.28 13.23
CA SER A 269 -14.59 -16.02 11.98
C SER A 269 -13.34 -16.69 11.40
N ARG A 270 -12.17 -16.62 12.06
CA ARG A 270 -10.89 -17.07 11.48
C ARG A 270 -10.57 -16.33 10.17
N SER A 271 -10.85 -15.04 10.12
CA SER A 271 -10.53 -14.15 9.00
C SER A 271 -9.48 -13.14 9.42
N LEU A 272 -8.64 -12.74 8.47
CA LEU A 272 -7.56 -11.77 8.67
C LEU A 272 -8.08 -10.34 8.42
N THR A 273 -7.56 -9.35 9.13
CA THR A 273 -7.78 -7.93 8.85
C THR A 273 -6.45 -7.22 8.55
N ILE A 274 -6.39 -6.46 7.46
CA ILE A 274 -5.25 -5.58 7.17
C ILE A 274 -5.65 -4.16 7.58
N LEU A 275 -4.91 -3.57 8.52
CA LEU A 275 -5.12 -2.20 8.96
C LEU A 275 -4.78 -1.22 7.85
N ASP A 276 -5.55 -0.16 7.73
CA ASP A 276 -5.27 0.97 6.84
C ASP A 276 -4.45 2.06 7.58
N GLY A 277 -4.96 3.28 7.68
CA GLY A 277 -4.27 4.40 8.34
C GLY A 277 -4.53 4.56 9.84
N PHE A 278 -4.52 5.81 10.30
CA PHE A 278 -4.62 6.16 11.72
C PHE A 278 -5.95 5.78 12.37
N ASN A 279 -7.07 6.01 11.68
CA ASN A 279 -8.40 5.74 12.23
C ASN A 279 -8.63 4.24 12.48
N SER A 280 -8.28 3.38 11.51
CA SER A 280 -8.35 1.93 11.71
C SER A 280 -7.36 1.44 12.77
N SER A 281 -6.19 2.07 12.90
CA SER A 281 -5.23 1.77 13.98
C SER A 281 -5.79 2.15 15.37
N ALA A 282 -6.46 3.30 15.51
CA ALA A 282 -7.09 3.70 16.76
C ALA A 282 -8.22 2.75 17.17
N ALA A 283 -9.03 2.30 16.21
CA ALA A 283 -10.03 1.25 16.42
C ALA A 283 -9.38 -0.09 16.78
N ALA A 284 -8.26 -0.47 16.13
CA ALA A 284 -7.49 -1.65 16.48
C ALA A 284 -6.94 -1.60 17.91
N LEU A 285 -6.59 -0.41 18.42
CA LEU A 285 -6.15 -0.25 19.81
C LEU A 285 -7.29 -0.55 20.80
N ILE A 286 -8.53 -0.14 20.50
CA ILE A 286 -9.72 -0.52 21.27
C ILE A 286 -9.91 -2.04 21.24
N ALA A 287 -9.87 -2.65 20.05
CA ALA A 287 -10.02 -4.10 19.89
C ALA A 287 -8.91 -4.87 20.65
N LEU A 288 -7.66 -4.40 20.60
CA LEU A 288 -6.52 -4.99 21.30
C LEU A 288 -6.71 -4.99 22.82
N ARG A 289 -7.25 -3.89 23.37
CA ARG A 289 -7.53 -3.76 24.80
C ARG A 289 -8.70 -4.63 25.25
N LEU A 290 -9.67 -4.87 24.36
CA LEU A 290 -10.79 -5.79 24.60
C LEU A 290 -10.35 -7.26 24.52
N ALA A 291 -9.53 -7.61 23.53
CA ALA A 291 -9.04 -8.95 23.28
C ALA A 291 -7.59 -8.92 22.77
N PRO A 292 -6.59 -9.12 23.65
CA PRO A 292 -5.18 -9.09 23.24
C PRO A 292 -4.83 -10.06 22.10
N GLY A 293 -5.51 -11.21 22.03
CA GLY A 293 -5.36 -12.20 20.95
C GLY A 293 -5.75 -11.71 19.56
N VAL A 294 -6.53 -10.62 19.44
CA VAL A 294 -6.91 -10.05 18.13
C VAL A 294 -5.70 -9.63 17.31
N LYS A 295 -4.59 -9.25 17.96
CA LYS A 295 -3.32 -8.90 17.31
C LYS A 295 -2.86 -9.97 16.32
N ASP A 296 -3.11 -11.24 16.60
CA ASP A 296 -2.71 -12.33 15.72
C ASP A 296 -3.45 -12.33 14.37
N TYR A 297 -4.62 -11.69 14.32
CA TYR A 297 -5.48 -11.54 13.15
C TYR A 297 -5.29 -10.20 12.43
N LEU A 298 -4.33 -9.37 12.85
CA LEU A 298 -4.06 -8.05 12.28
C LEU A 298 -2.72 -8.02 11.53
N ILE A 299 -2.69 -7.24 10.45
CA ILE A 299 -1.49 -6.86 9.68
C ILE A 299 -1.47 -5.33 9.50
N PRO A 300 -0.35 -4.63 9.74
CA PRO A 300 -0.23 -3.21 9.38
C PRO A 300 -0.09 -3.02 7.86
N SER A 301 -0.63 -1.94 7.30
CA SER A 301 -0.32 -1.57 5.91
C SER A 301 0.83 -0.57 5.82
N HIS A 302 0.53 0.72 5.99
CA HIS A 302 1.44 1.83 5.75
C HIS A 302 1.62 2.68 6.99
N ARG A 303 2.70 3.46 6.98
CA ARG A 303 2.88 4.57 7.90
C ARG A 303 1.93 5.71 7.50
N ALA A 304 0.92 5.96 8.33
CA ALA A 304 -0.01 7.06 8.14
C ALA A 304 0.68 8.40 8.39
N GLY A 305 0.18 9.46 7.75
CA GLY A 305 0.69 10.82 8.00
C GLY A 305 0.35 11.41 9.38
N GLU A 306 -0.44 10.72 10.20
CA GLU A 306 -0.81 11.18 11.55
C GLU A 306 0.13 10.66 12.64
N GLN A 307 0.52 11.54 13.56
CA GLN A 307 1.57 11.30 14.56
C GLN A 307 1.21 10.21 15.59
N GLY A 308 -0.09 9.97 15.82
CA GLY A 308 -0.54 8.96 16.76
C GLY A 308 -0.35 7.52 16.26
N GLN A 309 -0.38 7.27 14.95
CA GLN A 309 -0.35 5.90 14.41
C GLN A 309 0.97 5.16 14.74
N PRO A 310 2.17 5.76 14.58
CA PRO A 310 3.42 5.13 14.98
C PRO A 310 3.45 4.66 16.45
N LEU A 311 2.78 5.37 17.37
CA LEU A 311 2.70 4.99 18.78
C LEU A 311 1.85 3.73 18.96
N ILE A 312 0.74 3.63 18.21
CA ILE A 312 -0.13 2.45 18.19
C ILE A 312 0.59 1.24 17.59
N LEU A 313 1.26 1.42 16.44
CA LEU A 313 2.01 0.33 15.80
C LEU A 313 3.13 -0.17 16.72
N LYS A 314 3.80 0.72 17.45
CA LYS A 314 4.79 0.35 18.47
C LYS A 314 4.17 -0.46 19.62
N GLU A 315 3.02 -0.04 20.15
CA GLU A 315 2.27 -0.80 21.16
C GLU A 315 1.89 -2.21 20.66
N MET A 316 1.58 -2.32 19.37
CA MET A 316 1.28 -3.59 18.71
C MET A 316 2.52 -4.36 18.28
N ASP A 317 3.74 -3.85 18.47
CA ASP A 317 4.99 -4.44 17.93
C ASP A 317 4.86 -4.77 16.42
N PHE A 318 4.38 -3.78 15.68
CA PHE A 318 4.21 -3.82 14.24
C PHE A 318 5.10 -2.79 13.56
N THR A 319 5.72 -3.22 12.45
CA THR A 319 6.42 -2.35 11.51
C THR A 319 5.52 -2.17 10.28
N PRO A 320 5.23 -0.93 9.85
CA PRO A 320 4.47 -0.72 8.62
C PRO A 320 5.26 -1.24 7.41
N LEU A 321 4.55 -1.78 6.42
CA LEU A 321 5.13 -2.36 5.22
C LEU A 321 5.45 -1.31 4.15
N MET A 322 4.88 -0.10 4.27
CA MET A 322 4.98 0.96 3.27
C MET A 322 5.11 2.35 3.92
N ASP A 323 5.82 3.27 3.27
CA ASP A 323 5.83 4.71 3.58
C ASP A 323 5.48 5.51 2.33
N LEU A 324 4.16 5.62 2.07
CA LEU A 324 3.62 6.29 0.88
C LEU A 324 3.09 7.70 1.18
N ASN A 325 3.22 8.17 2.42
CA ASN A 325 2.67 9.44 2.89
C ASN A 325 1.16 9.61 2.59
N ILE A 326 0.39 8.51 2.67
CA ILE A 326 -1.06 8.49 2.51
C ILE A 326 -1.74 9.01 3.79
N LYS A 327 -2.81 9.78 3.62
CA LYS A 327 -3.55 10.47 4.69
C LYS A 327 -5.06 10.44 4.53
N LEU A 328 -5.58 9.85 3.46
CA LEU A 328 -7.01 9.85 3.16
C LEU A 328 -7.80 8.89 4.06
N GLY A 329 -7.33 7.65 4.22
CA GLY A 329 -8.14 6.57 4.80
C GLY A 329 -8.74 5.70 3.70
N GLU A 330 -10.00 5.29 3.84
CA GLU A 330 -10.77 4.63 2.78
C GLU A 330 -10.20 3.29 2.26
N ALA A 331 -9.43 2.58 3.10
CA ALA A 331 -8.88 1.25 2.82
C ALA A 331 -7.79 1.18 1.72
N ILE A 332 -7.17 2.31 1.36
CA ILE A 332 -6.14 2.39 0.31
C ILE A 332 -4.93 1.51 0.63
N GLY A 333 -4.31 1.74 1.80
CA GLY A 333 -3.11 1.01 2.20
C GLY A 333 -3.41 -0.46 2.45
N SER A 334 -4.57 -0.77 3.03
CA SER A 334 -4.99 -2.15 3.22
C SER A 334 -5.18 -2.90 1.90
N SER A 335 -5.73 -2.25 0.86
CA SER A 335 -5.89 -2.86 -0.47
C SER A 335 -4.55 -3.11 -1.18
N LEU A 336 -3.58 -2.20 -1.05
CA LEU A 336 -2.23 -2.40 -1.60
C LEU A 336 -1.54 -3.63 -0.98
N VAL A 337 -1.63 -3.81 0.34
CA VAL A 337 -1.06 -5.00 1.00
C VAL A 337 -1.86 -6.26 0.69
N ALA A 338 -3.17 -6.15 0.49
CA ALA A 338 -4.00 -7.28 0.06
C ALA A 338 -3.58 -7.81 -1.33
N ASP A 339 -3.26 -6.91 -2.27
CA ASP A 339 -2.72 -7.27 -3.59
C ASP A 339 -1.36 -8.00 -3.49
N ILE A 340 -0.48 -7.54 -2.60
CA ILE A 340 0.80 -8.22 -2.31
C ILE A 340 0.57 -9.60 -1.68
N LEU A 341 -0.41 -9.74 -0.78
CA LEU A 341 -0.75 -11.03 -0.17
C LEU A 341 -1.29 -12.01 -1.22
N ASP A 342 -2.11 -11.56 -2.17
CA ASP A 342 -2.56 -12.38 -3.30
C ASP A 342 -1.37 -12.89 -4.12
N ALA A 343 -0.41 -12.01 -4.45
CA ALA A 343 0.83 -12.36 -5.17
C ALA A 343 1.62 -13.42 -4.40
N SER A 344 1.78 -13.18 -3.10
CA SER A 344 2.51 -14.03 -2.17
C SER A 344 1.91 -15.43 -2.08
N ILE A 345 0.58 -15.54 -1.98
CA ILE A 345 -0.11 -16.83 -1.93
C ILE A 345 0.05 -17.57 -3.26
N ARG A 346 -0.10 -16.89 -4.41
CA ARG A 346 0.12 -17.51 -5.73
C ARG A 346 1.55 -18.04 -5.87
N ALA A 347 2.54 -17.24 -5.48
CA ALA A 347 3.94 -17.63 -5.51
C ALA A 347 4.22 -18.83 -4.59
N TYR A 348 3.73 -18.80 -3.36
CA TYR A 348 3.83 -19.92 -2.41
C TYR A 348 3.18 -21.21 -2.93
N ARG A 349 2.05 -21.13 -3.61
CA ARG A 349 1.41 -22.29 -4.25
C ARG A 349 2.26 -22.83 -5.40
N ASN A 350 2.86 -21.94 -6.19
CA ASN A 350 3.65 -22.34 -7.36
C ASN A 350 4.97 -23.03 -6.97
N ILE A 351 5.64 -22.60 -5.90
CA ILE A 351 6.83 -23.29 -5.39
C ILE A 351 6.53 -24.66 -4.76
N GLN A 352 5.26 -25.05 -4.60
CA GLN A 352 4.88 -26.38 -4.13
C GLN A 352 4.52 -27.35 -5.26
N LYS A 353 4.34 -26.86 -6.49
CA LYS A 353 4.05 -27.70 -7.66
C LYS A 353 5.26 -28.56 -8.04
N ASP A 354 5.05 -29.58 -8.86
CA ASP A 354 6.15 -30.42 -9.35
C ASP A 354 7.14 -29.64 -10.25
N THR A 355 8.29 -30.26 -10.52
CA THR A 355 9.38 -29.68 -11.32
C THR A 355 8.91 -29.28 -12.72
N ALA A 356 8.13 -30.12 -13.41
CA ALA A 356 7.67 -29.86 -14.77
C ALA A 356 6.77 -28.61 -14.84
N ALA A 357 5.89 -28.42 -13.85
CA ALA A 357 5.07 -27.22 -13.76
C ALA A 357 5.91 -25.95 -13.54
N ARG A 358 7.00 -26.03 -12.77
CA ARG A 358 7.91 -24.90 -12.54
C ARG A 358 8.77 -24.61 -13.77
N GLU A 359 9.18 -25.62 -14.52
CA GLU A 359 9.86 -25.46 -15.81
C GLU A 359 8.99 -24.69 -16.80
N LEU A 360 7.71 -25.07 -16.94
CA LEU A 360 6.76 -24.34 -17.80
C LEU A 360 6.61 -22.87 -17.40
N MET A 361 6.68 -22.54 -16.10
CA MET A 361 6.68 -21.14 -15.65
C MET A 361 7.99 -20.45 -16.00
N GLY A 362 9.13 -21.10 -15.79
CA GLY A 362 10.43 -20.55 -16.17
C GLY A 362 10.58 -20.32 -17.68
N ASP A 363 9.92 -21.12 -18.50
CA ASP A 363 9.88 -20.94 -19.97
C ASP A 363 9.05 -19.72 -20.40
N THR A 364 8.23 -19.14 -19.51
CA THR A 364 7.56 -17.85 -19.78
C THR A 364 8.50 -16.65 -19.70
N ILE A 365 9.68 -16.83 -19.10
CA ILE A 365 10.73 -15.81 -19.07
C ILE A 365 11.56 -15.97 -20.34
N GLU A 366 11.45 -15.01 -21.25
CA GLU A 366 12.26 -14.97 -22.47
C GLU A 366 13.74 -14.88 -22.08
N LYS A 367 14.60 -15.68 -22.73
CA LYS A 367 16.03 -15.70 -22.45
C LYS A 367 16.77 -15.13 -23.63
N ASP A 368 17.49 -14.04 -23.40
CA ASP A 368 18.39 -13.46 -24.39
C ASP A 368 19.83 -13.54 -23.87
N ILE A 369 20.77 -13.95 -24.71
CA ILE A 369 22.17 -14.12 -24.35
C ILE A 369 22.98 -13.18 -25.22
N ILE A 370 23.87 -12.41 -24.58
CA ILE A 370 24.76 -11.49 -25.29
C ILE A 370 25.45 -12.21 -26.47
N PRO A 371 25.33 -11.67 -27.71
CA PRO A 371 25.89 -12.33 -28.87
C PRO A 371 27.42 -12.26 -28.87
N ASP A 372 28.06 -13.21 -29.56
CA ASP A 372 29.51 -13.21 -29.80
C ASP A 372 29.89 -12.22 -30.91
N VAL A 373 29.63 -10.94 -30.67
CA VAL A 373 29.93 -9.85 -31.60
C VAL A 373 30.62 -8.73 -30.83
N ALA A 374 31.84 -8.39 -31.25
CA ALA A 374 32.57 -7.27 -30.66
C ALA A 374 32.00 -5.94 -31.17
N VAL A 375 31.72 -5.03 -30.23
CA VAL A 375 31.16 -3.71 -30.51
C VAL A 375 32.26 -2.65 -30.42
N THR A 376 32.21 -1.66 -31.30
CA THR A 376 33.02 -0.44 -31.18
C THR A 376 32.10 0.76 -31.02
N LEU A 377 31.97 1.25 -29.79
CA LEU A 377 31.29 2.50 -29.48
C LEU A 377 32.27 3.66 -29.61
N THR A 378 31.76 4.82 -30.03
CA THR A 378 32.54 6.05 -30.13
C THR A 378 31.99 7.09 -29.17
N ASP A 379 32.77 8.13 -28.85
CA ASP A 379 32.30 9.25 -28.03
C ASP A 379 31.01 9.88 -28.58
N LYS A 380 30.79 9.80 -29.90
CA LYS A 380 29.55 10.28 -30.53
C LYS A 380 28.30 9.54 -30.05
N THR A 381 28.41 8.26 -29.71
CA THR A 381 27.28 7.48 -29.18
C THR A 381 26.87 8.01 -27.80
N PHE A 382 27.83 8.26 -26.93
CA PHE A 382 27.56 8.83 -25.60
C PHE A 382 27.13 10.31 -25.68
N ASP A 383 27.75 11.09 -26.56
CA ASP A 383 27.35 12.47 -26.86
C ASP A 383 25.90 12.54 -27.35
N TYR A 384 25.43 11.56 -28.13
CA TYR A 384 24.04 11.51 -28.59
C TYR A 384 23.08 11.45 -27.40
N TYR A 385 23.22 10.46 -26.52
CA TYR A 385 22.31 10.30 -25.37
C TYR A 385 22.40 11.47 -24.40
N THR A 386 23.61 11.92 -24.07
CA THR A 386 23.81 13.03 -23.13
C THR A 386 23.28 14.38 -23.63
N ARG A 387 23.21 14.58 -24.96
CA ARG A 387 22.70 15.84 -25.56
C ARG A 387 21.25 15.79 -26.01
N THR A 388 20.66 14.60 -26.13
CA THR A 388 19.29 14.43 -26.68
C THR A 388 18.30 13.81 -25.70
N MET A 389 18.70 13.60 -24.44
CA MET A 389 17.81 13.06 -23.40
C MET A 389 16.54 13.92 -23.26
N PRO A 390 15.34 13.32 -23.30
CA PRO A 390 14.11 14.08 -23.22
C PRO A 390 13.88 14.63 -21.81
N SER A 391 13.20 15.77 -21.73
CA SER A 391 12.55 16.23 -20.49
C SER A 391 11.12 15.69 -20.41
N LEU A 392 10.60 15.57 -19.19
CA LEU A 392 9.16 15.30 -18.97
C LEU A 392 8.30 16.40 -19.59
N ASP A 393 7.12 16.01 -20.06
CA ASP A 393 6.06 16.90 -20.52
C ASP A 393 5.39 17.59 -19.34
N LYS A 394 5.84 18.81 -19.04
CA LYS A 394 5.33 19.59 -17.91
C LYS A 394 3.87 19.99 -18.08
N GLU A 395 3.39 20.18 -19.30
CA GLU A 395 1.98 20.56 -19.51
C GLU A 395 1.04 19.39 -19.21
N ALA A 396 1.42 18.17 -19.62
CA ALA A 396 0.68 16.96 -19.24
C ALA A 396 0.67 16.76 -17.71
N MET A 397 1.82 16.97 -17.05
CA MET A 397 1.94 16.90 -15.58
C MET A 397 1.04 17.92 -14.87
N GLU A 398 0.99 19.16 -15.36
CA GLU A 398 0.16 20.22 -14.79
C GLU A 398 -1.33 19.92 -14.96
N ARG A 399 -1.76 19.41 -16.12
CA ARG A 399 -3.15 18.97 -16.34
C ARG A 399 -3.53 17.78 -15.48
N CYS A 400 -2.63 16.79 -15.37
CA CYS A 400 -2.82 15.64 -14.49
C CYS A 400 -2.98 16.10 -13.02
N GLN A 401 -2.07 16.97 -12.54
CA GLN A 401 -2.15 17.51 -11.18
C GLN A 401 -3.41 18.36 -10.96
N MET A 402 -3.85 19.14 -11.95
CA MET A 402 -5.10 19.88 -11.86
C MET A 402 -6.30 18.96 -11.64
N ARG A 403 -6.33 17.81 -12.33
CA ARG A 403 -7.36 16.79 -12.09
C ARG A 403 -7.21 16.17 -10.70
N LEU A 404 -6.01 15.72 -10.33
CA LEU A 404 -5.74 15.12 -9.02
C LEU A 404 -6.14 16.06 -7.86
N ASP A 405 -5.91 17.36 -7.99
CA ASP A 405 -6.31 18.37 -7.01
C ASP A 405 -7.83 18.50 -6.88
N ASN A 406 -8.59 18.18 -7.94
CA ASN A 406 -10.05 18.28 -7.98
C ASN A 406 -10.79 16.95 -7.77
N LEU A 407 -10.10 15.81 -7.68
CA LEU A 407 -10.68 14.54 -7.21
C LEU A 407 -11.30 14.74 -5.84
N SER A 408 -12.39 14.01 -5.54
CA SER A 408 -13.20 14.08 -4.31
C SER A 408 -12.47 13.61 -3.03
N LYS A 409 -11.31 14.23 -2.75
CA LYS A 409 -10.39 13.97 -1.65
C LYS A 409 -9.61 15.24 -1.27
N PRO A 410 -9.01 15.33 -0.08
CA PRO A 410 -8.10 16.42 0.27
C PRO A 410 -6.88 16.43 -0.65
N ILE A 411 -6.44 17.62 -1.07
CA ILE A 411 -5.21 17.79 -1.86
C ILE A 411 -4.02 17.14 -1.13
N TYR A 412 -3.18 16.40 -1.86
CA TYR A 412 -2.01 15.66 -1.38
C TYR A 412 -2.29 14.49 -0.42
N SER A 413 -3.54 14.07 -0.25
CA SER A 413 -3.89 12.99 0.69
C SER A 413 -3.57 11.58 0.20
N LEU A 414 -3.34 11.38 -1.10
CA LEU A 414 -2.92 10.08 -1.66
C LEU A 414 -1.39 9.92 -1.74
N GLY A 415 -0.65 10.94 -1.30
CA GLY A 415 0.81 10.87 -1.15
C GLY A 415 1.54 10.52 -2.44
N VAL A 416 2.36 9.47 -2.40
CA VAL A 416 3.18 9.01 -3.54
C VAL A 416 2.34 8.60 -4.75
N ILE A 417 1.09 8.17 -4.57
CA ILE A 417 0.22 7.75 -5.68
C ILE A 417 -0.05 8.94 -6.63
N GLU A 418 -0.26 10.14 -6.08
CA GLU A 418 -0.37 11.37 -6.89
C GLU A 418 0.93 11.69 -7.64
N GLN A 419 2.08 11.47 -6.99
CA GLN A 419 3.39 11.73 -7.59
C GLN A 419 3.67 10.79 -8.76
N ILE A 420 3.35 9.50 -8.62
CA ILE A 420 3.50 8.51 -9.68
C ILE A 420 2.58 8.84 -10.86
N ALA A 421 1.31 9.19 -10.62
CA ALA A 421 0.37 9.58 -11.67
C ALA A 421 0.89 10.81 -12.46
N SER A 422 1.34 11.85 -11.74
CA SER A 422 1.92 13.04 -12.37
C SER A 422 3.20 12.70 -13.14
N GLN A 423 4.14 11.97 -12.54
CA GLN A 423 5.37 11.54 -13.20
C GLN A 423 5.08 10.76 -14.49
N LEU A 424 4.20 9.77 -14.43
CA LEU A 424 3.80 8.95 -15.57
C LEU A 424 3.13 9.79 -16.66
N SER A 425 2.33 10.80 -16.30
CA SER A 425 1.71 11.70 -17.28
C SER A 425 2.76 12.51 -18.07
N GLY A 426 3.83 12.95 -17.40
CA GLY A 426 4.95 13.65 -18.03
C GLY A 426 5.81 12.76 -18.91
N ILE A 427 5.95 11.48 -18.53
CA ILE A 427 6.68 10.48 -19.31
C ILE A 427 5.91 10.14 -20.59
N THR A 428 4.62 9.86 -20.46
CA THR A 428 3.74 9.42 -21.56
C THR A 428 3.17 10.56 -22.39
N SER A 429 3.39 11.83 -21.99
CA SER A 429 2.77 13.01 -22.59
C SER A 429 1.23 12.91 -22.65
N ASN A 430 0.63 12.31 -21.61
CA ASN A 430 -0.81 12.11 -21.50
C ASN A 430 -1.25 12.41 -20.06
N GLU A 431 -2.11 13.42 -19.85
CA GLU A 431 -2.61 13.79 -18.52
C GLU A 431 -3.40 12.68 -17.81
N LEU A 432 -3.93 11.71 -18.57
CA LEU A 432 -4.69 10.56 -18.11
C LEU A 432 -4.08 9.27 -18.71
N PRO A 433 -2.90 8.83 -18.21
CA PRO A 433 -2.31 7.58 -18.66
C PRO A 433 -3.30 6.43 -18.42
N GLY A 434 -3.56 5.62 -19.43
CA GLY A 434 -4.48 4.47 -19.37
C GLY A 434 -3.74 3.15 -19.44
N ASP A 435 -4.26 2.19 -20.22
CA ASP A 435 -3.63 0.89 -20.47
C ASP A 435 -2.18 1.06 -20.96
N ILE A 436 -1.22 0.65 -20.14
CA ILE A 436 0.20 0.71 -20.43
C ILE A 436 0.85 -0.65 -20.30
N SER A 437 1.70 -0.93 -21.28
CA SER A 437 2.45 -2.18 -21.38
C SER A 437 3.69 -2.13 -20.49
N LYS A 438 4.00 -3.27 -19.89
CA LYS A 438 5.03 -3.41 -18.87
C LYS A 438 5.92 -4.58 -19.24
N THR A 439 7.23 -4.43 -19.07
CA THR A 439 8.18 -5.53 -19.21
C THR A 439 9.12 -5.54 -18.00
N LEU A 440 9.38 -6.71 -17.44
CA LEU A 440 10.40 -6.95 -16.43
C LEU A 440 11.69 -7.42 -17.12
N LEU A 441 12.74 -6.60 -17.07
CA LEU A 441 14.08 -6.93 -17.51
C LEU A 441 14.92 -7.41 -16.33
N LEU A 442 15.41 -8.64 -16.41
CA LEU A 442 16.31 -9.28 -15.48
C LEU A 442 17.70 -9.36 -16.10
N VAL A 443 18.72 -8.80 -15.45
CA VAL A 443 20.10 -8.78 -15.98
C VAL A 443 21.01 -9.64 -15.10
N GLY A 444 21.73 -10.58 -15.71
CA GLY A 444 22.59 -11.50 -14.95
C GLY A 444 23.72 -12.08 -15.77
N MET A 445 24.58 -12.86 -15.12
CA MET A 445 25.60 -13.67 -15.81
C MET A 445 25.00 -15.02 -16.21
N LYS A 446 25.34 -15.50 -17.40
CA LYS A 446 25.03 -16.87 -17.81
C LYS A 446 25.82 -17.83 -16.92
N ARG A 447 25.13 -18.64 -16.14
CA ARG A 447 25.74 -19.72 -15.33
C ARG A 447 25.65 -21.05 -16.08
N GLU A 448 26.61 -21.95 -15.81
CA GLU A 448 26.55 -23.33 -16.33
C GLU A 448 25.47 -24.16 -15.62
N ALA A 449 25.23 -23.85 -14.34
CA ALA A 449 24.17 -24.47 -13.57
C ALA A 449 22.79 -24.12 -14.15
N ALA A 450 21.85 -25.06 -14.05
CA ALA A 450 20.46 -24.82 -14.44
C ALA A 450 19.87 -23.64 -13.64
N PRO A 451 18.92 -22.89 -14.21
CA PRO A 451 18.22 -21.82 -13.48
C PRO A 451 17.49 -22.37 -12.25
N ASP A 452 17.44 -21.57 -11.19
CA ASP A 452 16.59 -21.88 -10.05
C ASP A 452 15.10 -21.82 -10.46
N LEU A 453 14.46 -22.99 -10.52
CA LEU A 453 13.07 -23.13 -10.91
C LEU A 453 12.08 -22.56 -9.88
N GLU A 454 12.42 -22.51 -8.60
CA GLU A 454 11.58 -21.87 -7.58
C GLU A 454 11.65 -20.36 -7.69
N GLN A 455 12.85 -19.81 -7.91
CA GLN A 455 13.04 -18.38 -8.18
C GLN A 455 12.26 -17.97 -9.44
N ALA A 456 12.36 -18.74 -10.52
CA ALA A 456 11.62 -18.49 -11.76
C ALA A 456 10.10 -18.55 -11.56
N ALA A 457 9.60 -19.52 -10.78
CA ALA A 457 8.17 -19.61 -10.46
C ALA A 457 7.70 -18.39 -9.64
N PHE A 458 8.55 -17.87 -8.75
CA PHE A 458 8.27 -16.68 -7.96
C PHE A 458 8.18 -15.42 -8.82
N ILE A 459 9.18 -15.22 -9.70
CA ILE A 459 9.20 -14.14 -10.70
C ILE A 459 7.93 -14.18 -11.54
N HIS A 460 7.60 -15.34 -12.10
CA HIS A 460 6.40 -15.54 -12.92
C HIS A 460 5.11 -15.15 -12.17
N SER A 461 4.97 -15.56 -10.91
CA SER A 461 3.79 -15.22 -10.10
C SER A 461 3.59 -13.72 -9.91
N PHE A 462 4.66 -12.97 -9.66
CA PHE A 462 4.58 -11.53 -9.48
C PHE A 462 4.42 -10.78 -10.81
N ALA A 463 5.15 -11.18 -11.86
CA ALA A 463 5.06 -10.57 -13.18
C ALA A 463 3.69 -10.78 -13.84
N SER A 464 3.12 -11.98 -13.71
CA SER A 464 1.77 -12.28 -14.25
C SER A 464 0.68 -11.45 -13.60
N GLN A 465 0.80 -11.12 -12.30
CA GLN A 465 -0.15 -10.23 -11.62
C GLN A 465 -0.06 -8.79 -12.11
N THR A 466 1.12 -8.33 -12.53
CA THR A 466 1.28 -7.01 -13.14
C THR A 466 0.83 -6.96 -14.60
N GLY A 467 0.62 -8.12 -15.23
CA GLY A 467 0.45 -8.25 -16.69
C GLY A 467 1.73 -7.92 -17.45
N ALA A 468 2.90 -8.11 -16.84
CA ALA A 468 4.18 -7.78 -17.44
C ALA A 468 4.82 -9.00 -18.11
N ASP A 469 5.37 -8.79 -19.30
CA ASP A 469 6.29 -9.76 -19.92
C ASP A 469 7.60 -9.80 -19.14
N SER A 470 8.34 -10.90 -19.22
CA SER A 470 9.61 -11.07 -18.49
C SER A 470 10.73 -11.51 -19.43
N ILE A 471 11.86 -10.80 -19.38
CA ILE A 471 13.05 -11.06 -20.18
C ILE A 471 14.24 -11.21 -19.24
N ALA A 472 14.99 -12.29 -19.37
CA ALA A 472 16.26 -12.52 -18.71
C ALA A 472 17.42 -12.37 -19.72
N ALA A 473 18.16 -11.28 -19.58
CA ALA A 473 19.28 -10.89 -20.40
C ALA A 473 20.60 -11.34 -19.73
N TYR A 474 21.24 -12.36 -20.33
CA TYR A 474 22.42 -13.01 -19.78
C TYR A 474 23.72 -12.58 -20.47
N LEU A 475 24.69 -12.18 -19.66
CA LEU A 475 26.04 -11.83 -20.06
C LEU A 475 26.98 -13.03 -20.01
N THR A 476 28.12 -12.98 -20.72
CA THR A 476 29.15 -14.02 -20.71
C THR A 476 30.51 -13.41 -20.38
N SER A 477 31.37 -14.17 -19.69
CA SER A 477 32.62 -13.66 -19.10
C SER A 477 33.67 -13.24 -20.14
N GLU A 478 33.53 -13.72 -21.37
CA GLU A 478 34.43 -13.44 -22.49
C GLU A 478 34.17 -12.08 -23.15
N ARG A 479 33.13 -11.36 -22.71
CA ARG A 479 32.71 -10.08 -23.29
C ARG A 479 33.41 -8.89 -22.62
N THR A 480 33.47 -7.79 -23.35
CA THR A 480 33.97 -6.52 -22.81
C THR A 480 32.85 -5.70 -22.16
N GLN A 481 33.21 -4.71 -21.34
CA GLN A 481 32.25 -3.74 -20.80
C GLN A 481 31.49 -2.99 -21.90
N MET A 482 32.12 -2.79 -23.07
CA MET A 482 31.53 -2.09 -24.21
C MET A 482 30.45 -2.95 -24.88
N ASP A 483 30.72 -4.25 -25.04
CA ASP A 483 29.73 -5.20 -25.56
C ASP A 483 28.54 -5.31 -24.60
N ALA A 484 28.80 -5.39 -23.29
CA ALA A 484 27.75 -5.45 -22.27
C ALA A 484 26.88 -4.18 -22.24
N PHE A 485 27.50 -3.00 -22.34
CA PHE A 485 26.76 -1.74 -22.43
C PHE A 485 25.85 -1.70 -23.66
N GLU A 486 26.38 -2.07 -24.83
CA GLU A 486 25.58 -2.08 -26.07
C GLU A 486 24.44 -3.10 -26.00
N PHE A 487 24.68 -4.28 -25.46
CA PHE A 487 23.65 -5.29 -25.26
C PHE A 487 22.52 -4.77 -24.36
N GLY A 488 22.87 -4.20 -23.19
CA GLY A 488 21.89 -3.57 -22.30
C GLY A 488 21.14 -2.41 -22.96
N ARG A 489 21.84 -1.57 -23.73
CA ARG A 489 21.25 -0.47 -24.51
C ARG A 489 20.20 -0.99 -25.51
N LEU A 490 20.51 -2.06 -26.25
CA LEU A 490 19.57 -2.69 -27.18
C LEU A 490 18.36 -3.29 -26.45
N GLN A 491 18.55 -3.93 -25.28
CA GLN A 491 17.44 -4.41 -24.46
C GLN A 491 16.51 -3.25 -24.06
N GLY A 492 17.08 -2.18 -23.49
CA GLY A 492 16.31 -1.00 -23.09
C GLY A 492 15.58 -0.35 -24.26
N GLU A 493 16.23 -0.24 -25.42
CA GLU A 493 15.62 0.31 -26.64
C GLU A 493 14.47 -0.56 -27.13
N ASN A 494 14.68 -1.87 -27.28
CA ASN A 494 13.67 -2.82 -27.77
C ASN A 494 12.43 -2.85 -26.86
N ILE A 495 12.63 -2.92 -25.54
CA ILE A 495 11.54 -2.92 -24.57
C ILE A 495 10.74 -1.62 -24.68
N SER A 496 11.41 -0.49 -24.80
CA SER A 496 10.75 0.83 -24.83
C SER A 496 9.93 1.08 -26.09
N LEU A 497 10.13 0.30 -27.16
CA LEU A 497 9.27 0.35 -28.35
C LEU A 497 7.89 -0.26 -28.09
N ALA A 498 7.78 -1.18 -27.12
CA ALA A 498 6.55 -1.90 -26.81
C ALA A 498 5.96 -1.53 -25.45
N SER A 499 6.78 -1.09 -24.49
CA SER A 499 6.39 -0.87 -23.10
C SER A 499 6.74 0.52 -22.59
N GLN A 500 5.76 1.18 -21.96
CA GLN A 500 5.93 2.47 -21.30
C GLN A 500 6.53 2.34 -19.90
N ILE A 501 6.52 1.12 -19.34
CA ILE A 501 7.10 0.80 -18.04
C ILE A 501 8.08 -0.38 -18.20
N MET A 502 9.28 -0.21 -17.67
CA MET A 502 10.28 -1.27 -17.57
C MET A 502 10.63 -1.48 -16.10
N GLY A 503 10.36 -2.67 -15.57
CA GLY A 503 10.97 -3.12 -14.31
C GLY A 503 12.38 -3.58 -14.58
N LEU A 504 13.33 -3.21 -13.74
CA LEU A 504 14.74 -3.59 -13.89
C LEU A 504 15.26 -4.20 -12.61
N SER A 505 15.77 -5.42 -12.68
CA SER A 505 16.34 -6.14 -11.55
C SER A 505 17.55 -6.96 -11.99
N LEU A 506 18.46 -7.24 -11.07
CA LEU A 506 19.47 -8.27 -11.27
C LEU A 506 18.88 -9.67 -11.06
N ILE A 507 19.46 -10.67 -11.71
CA ILE A 507 19.17 -12.09 -11.48
C ILE A 507 20.47 -12.90 -11.39
N ASP A 508 20.52 -13.78 -10.39
CA ASP A 508 21.55 -14.82 -10.27
C ASP A 508 20.96 -16.00 -9.48
N ASN A 509 21.53 -17.19 -9.70
CA ASN A 509 21.24 -18.35 -8.87
C ASN A 509 21.79 -18.17 -7.45
N ASP A 510 22.87 -17.41 -7.30
CA ASP A 510 23.41 -17.02 -5.99
C ASP A 510 23.09 -15.54 -5.69
N ILE A 511 22.02 -15.33 -4.92
CA ILE A 511 21.53 -14.01 -4.53
C ILE A 511 22.59 -13.22 -3.74
N ALA A 512 23.54 -13.89 -3.07
CA ALA A 512 24.60 -13.22 -2.32
C ALA A 512 25.49 -12.35 -3.22
N ILE A 513 25.61 -12.69 -4.52
CA ILE A 513 26.36 -11.89 -5.50
C ILE A 513 25.68 -10.54 -5.74
N ILE A 514 24.34 -10.51 -5.77
CA ILE A 514 23.55 -9.28 -5.92
C ILE A 514 23.72 -8.40 -4.68
N ASP A 515 23.68 -8.99 -3.49
CA ASP A 515 23.89 -8.28 -2.23
C ASP A 515 25.32 -7.72 -2.10
N GLU A 516 26.33 -8.51 -2.46
CA GLU A 516 27.72 -8.06 -2.46
C GLU A 516 27.91 -6.86 -3.39
N MET A 517 27.34 -6.93 -4.60
CA MET A 517 27.38 -5.81 -5.54
C MET A 517 26.67 -4.57 -4.96
N ALA A 518 25.51 -4.73 -4.33
CA ALA A 518 24.80 -3.64 -3.68
C ALA A 518 25.65 -3.01 -2.56
N ASP A 519 26.26 -3.82 -1.69
CA ASP A 519 27.06 -3.36 -0.56
C ASP A 519 28.38 -2.69 -0.97
N MET A 520 28.92 -3.03 -2.15
CA MET A 520 30.03 -2.27 -2.75
C MET A 520 29.58 -0.90 -3.27
N LEU A 521 28.37 -0.81 -3.84
CA LEU A 521 27.87 0.38 -4.50
C LEU A 521 27.24 1.39 -3.54
N CYS A 522 26.53 0.94 -2.50
CA CYS A 522 25.79 1.77 -1.56
C CYS A 522 25.81 1.26 -0.12
N ASP A 523 25.45 2.11 0.84
CA ASP A 523 25.20 1.69 2.23
C ASP A 523 23.79 1.13 2.43
N ALA A 524 23.46 0.73 3.66
CA ALA A 524 22.14 0.21 4.00
C ALA A 524 21.01 1.27 3.89
N GLN A 525 21.36 2.56 3.87
CA GLN A 525 20.44 3.67 3.66
C GLN A 525 20.31 4.05 2.18
N GLY A 526 21.05 3.39 1.28
CA GLY A 526 21.07 3.66 -0.15
C GLY A 526 22.00 4.80 -0.59
N ASN A 527 22.83 5.34 0.31
CA ASN A 527 23.82 6.36 -0.07
C ASN A 527 24.97 5.71 -0.85
N LEU A 528 25.39 6.36 -1.94
CA LEU A 528 26.48 5.87 -2.79
C LEU A 528 27.82 5.91 -2.07
N ARG A 529 28.57 4.80 -2.14
CA ARG A 529 29.89 4.66 -1.49
C ARG A 529 31.04 5.17 -2.35
N LEU A 530 30.88 5.11 -3.67
CA LEU A 530 31.94 5.36 -4.65
C LEU A 530 31.69 6.69 -5.37
N GLN A 531 32.70 7.18 -6.09
CA GLN A 531 32.57 8.37 -6.94
C GLN A 531 32.03 7.97 -8.31
N ALA A 532 31.01 8.66 -8.81
CA ALA A 532 30.34 8.33 -10.07
C ALA A 532 31.29 8.27 -11.29
N SER A 533 32.37 9.05 -11.29
CA SER A 533 33.37 9.05 -12.37
C SER A 533 34.32 7.86 -12.38
N SER A 534 34.36 7.06 -11.31
CA SER A 534 35.37 6.00 -11.15
C SER A 534 34.86 4.70 -10.52
N PHE A 535 33.57 4.60 -10.17
CA PHE A 535 33.03 3.44 -9.46
C PHE A 535 33.21 2.13 -10.25
N MET A 536 33.06 2.17 -11.58
CA MET A 536 33.23 1.01 -12.45
C MET A 536 34.59 0.32 -12.25
N ALA A 537 35.67 1.10 -12.15
CA ALA A 537 37.02 0.55 -11.98
C ALA A 537 37.25 -0.13 -10.61
N GLN A 538 36.34 0.07 -9.66
CA GLN A 538 36.41 -0.53 -8.32
C GLN A 538 35.59 -1.80 -8.20
N LEU A 539 34.77 -2.13 -9.20
CA LEU A 539 33.98 -3.37 -9.24
C LEU A 539 34.82 -4.53 -9.79
N PRO A 540 34.58 -5.78 -9.36
CA PRO A 540 35.10 -6.98 -10.01
C PRO A 540 34.66 -7.08 -11.47
N ALA A 541 35.40 -7.84 -12.28
CA ALA A 541 35.18 -7.93 -13.73
C ALA A 541 33.74 -8.35 -14.12
N GLU A 542 33.15 -9.36 -13.47
CA GLU A 542 31.75 -9.75 -13.76
C GLU A 542 30.75 -8.64 -13.40
N MET A 543 30.91 -8.01 -12.24
CA MET A 543 30.05 -6.90 -11.80
C MET A 543 30.20 -5.67 -12.70
N GLN A 544 31.37 -5.44 -13.31
CA GLN A 544 31.54 -4.41 -14.34
C GLN A 544 30.69 -4.70 -15.58
N LEU A 545 30.60 -5.95 -16.03
CA LEU A 545 29.75 -6.31 -17.17
C LEU A 545 28.27 -6.07 -16.86
N ILE A 546 27.80 -6.54 -15.70
CA ILE A 546 26.41 -6.33 -15.25
C ILE A 546 26.12 -4.83 -15.12
N ALA A 547 26.99 -4.07 -14.45
CA ALA A 547 26.83 -2.63 -14.30
C ALA A 547 26.75 -1.92 -15.65
N SER A 548 27.63 -2.27 -16.61
CA SER A 548 27.59 -1.72 -17.96
C SER A 548 26.26 -2.00 -18.67
N ALA A 549 25.75 -3.23 -18.62
CA ALA A 549 24.49 -3.59 -19.25
C ALA A 549 23.29 -2.85 -18.62
N VAL A 550 23.23 -2.79 -17.29
CA VAL A 550 22.19 -2.05 -16.56
C VAL A 550 22.22 -0.56 -16.92
N LEU A 551 23.40 0.06 -16.97
CA LEU A 551 23.53 1.46 -17.39
C LEU A 551 23.07 1.69 -18.83
N GLY A 552 23.43 0.79 -19.75
CA GLY A 552 22.98 0.84 -21.15
C GLY A 552 21.46 0.79 -21.24
N ALA A 553 20.83 -0.16 -20.52
CA ALA A 553 19.37 -0.31 -20.49
C ALA A 553 18.68 0.94 -19.92
N ILE A 554 19.19 1.50 -18.82
CA ILE A 554 18.62 2.71 -18.21
C ILE A 554 18.69 3.90 -19.16
N ILE A 555 19.85 4.12 -19.79
CA ILE A 555 20.06 5.25 -20.71
C ILE A 555 19.11 5.15 -21.91
N ALA A 556 19.02 3.97 -22.54
CA ALA A 556 18.16 3.77 -23.70
C ALA A 556 16.68 3.90 -23.35
N ALA A 557 16.24 3.29 -22.25
CA ALA A 557 14.84 3.35 -21.83
C ALA A 557 14.41 4.77 -21.44
N THR A 558 15.27 5.51 -20.74
CA THR A 558 15.02 6.92 -20.42
C THR A 558 14.90 7.76 -21.69
N HIS A 559 15.81 7.55 -22.64
CA HIS A 559 15.82 8.28 -23.91
C HIS A 559 14.52 8.09 -24.70
N ASN A 560 13.95 6.89 -24.65
CA ASN A 560 12.67 6.53 -25.26
C ASN A 560 11.45 6.82 -24.38
N ARG A 561 11.61 7.58 -23.29
CA ARG A 561 10.54 7.98 -22.36
C ARG A 561 9.81 6.78 -21.73
N THR A 562 10.56 5.81 -21.23
CA THR A 562 10.03 4.71 -20.44
C THR A 562 10.27 4.94 -18.95
N MET A 563 9.24 4.74 -18.13
CA MET A 563 9.40 4.75 -16.67
C MET A 563 10.15 3.49 -16.23
N ILE A 564 11.20 3.65 -15.44
CA ILE A 564 12.06 2.55 -14.97
C ILE A 564 11.79 2.31 -13.50
N ILE A 565 11.27 1.13 -13.19
CA ILE A 565 10.99 0.69 -11.82
C ILE A 565 12.17 -0.13 -11.31
N LEU A 566 12.80 0.33 -10.24
CA LEU A 566 14.06 -0.23 -9.74
C LEU A 566 13.78 -1.39 -8.77
N GLY A 567 14.23 -2.59 -9.13
CA GLY A 567 13.86 -3.84 -8.50
C GLY A 567 14.78 -4.32 -7.38
N ASP A 568 15.96 -3.73 -7.20
CA ASP A 568 16.88 -4.11 -6.13
C ASP A 568 17.84 -2.96 -5.76
N ARG A 569 18.60 -3.17 -4.67
CA ARG A 569 19.54 -2.18 -4.14
C ARG A 569 20.69 -1.88 -5.11
N ALA A 570 21.20 -2.87 -5.83
CA ALA A 570 22.31 -2.69 -6.77
C ALA A 570 21.85 -1.88 -7.99
N VAL A 571 20.71 -2.23 -8.60
CA VAL A 571 20.10 -1.46 -9.70
C VAL A 571 19.77 -0.04 -9.25
N THR A 572 19.25 0.14 -8.03
CA THR A 572 18.96 1.47 -7.49
C THR A 572 20.23 2.33 -7.35
N ALA A 573 21.33 1.73 -6.89
CA ALA A 573 22.61 2.41 -6.79
C ALA A 573 23.18 2.76 -8.19
N LEU A 574 23.14 1.82 -9.14
CA LEU A 574 23.57 2.05 -10.52
C LEU A 574 22.76 3.16 -11.21
N ALA A 575 21.45 3.17 -11.04
CA ALA A 575 20.58 4.23 -11.56
C ALA A 575 20.89 5.59 -10.91
N SER A 576 21.27 5.59 -9.63
CA SER A 576 21.72 6.81 -8.94
C SER A 576 23.07 7.31 -9.45
N TYR A 577 24.02 6.42 -9.75
CA TYR A 577 25.26 6.78 -10.45
C TYR A 577 24.97 7.34 -11.84
N ALA A 578 24.09 6.68 -12.61
CA ALA A 578 23.67 7.16 -13.92
C ALA A 578 23.07 8.57 -13.84
N ALA A 579 22.20 8.82 -12.86
CA ALA A 579 21.58 10.13 -12.63
C ALA A 579 22.53 11.19 -12.02
N GLN A 580 23.74 10.83 -11.58
CA GLN A 580 24.79 11.81 -11.27
C GLN A 580 25.57 12.21 -12.52
N LEU A 581 25.76 11.27 -13.46
CA LEU A 581 26.45 11.51 -14.72
C LEU A 581 25.54 12.20 -15.76
N VAL A 582 24.27 11.83 -15.80
CA VAL A 582 23.22 12.34 -16.70
C VAL A 582 21.97 12.66 -15.87
N PRO A 583 21.88 13.88 -15.29
CA PRO A 583 20.80 14.27 -14.39
C PRO A 583 19.38 14.11 -14.96
N GLU A 584 19.22 14.18 -16.28
CA GLU A 584 17.98 14.02 -17.02
C GLU A 584 17.36 12.63 -16.89
N ILE A 585 18.12 11.62 -16.43
CA ILE A 585 17.61 10.27 -16.15
C ILE A 585 16.67 10.26 -14.94
N ARG A 586 16.97 11.08 -13.92
CA ARG A 586 16.30 11.03 -12.61
C ARG A 586 14.76 11.06 -12.69
N PRO A 587 14.12 11.92 -13.51
CA PRO A 587 12.67 11.99 -13.58
C PRO A 587 11.97 10.75 -14.15
N PHE A 588 12.72 9.80 -14.73
CA PHE A 588 12.17 8.54 -15.28
C PHE A 588 12.31 7.36 -14.32
N LEU A 589 13.01 7.54 -13.19
CA LEU A 589 13.27 6.49 -12.23
C LEU A 589 12.17 6.44 -11.15
N LEU A 590 11.75 5.23 -10.78
CA LEU A 590 10.90 4.96 -9.64
C LEU A 590 11.62 3.98 -8.69
N PRO A 591 12.37 4.48 -7.68
CA PRO A 591 12.95 3.64 -6.65
C PRO A 591 11.84 3.14 -5.72
N VAL A 592 11.73 1.82 -5.57
CA VAL A 592 10.63 1.18 -4.86
C VAL A 592 10.98 0.91 -3.39
N GLU A 593 12.14 0.32 -3.12
CA GLU A 593 12.61 -0.01 -1.77
C GLU A 593 14.02 0.55 -1.57
N PRO A 594 14.33 1.20 -0.41
CA PRO A 594 13.47 1.49 0.74
C PRO A 594 12.48 2.67 0.65
N PRO A 595 12.42 3.57 -0.35
CA PRO A 595 11.61 4.79 -0.21
C PRO A 595 10.11 4.56 -0.05
N LEU A 596 9.54 3.54 -0.70
CA LEU A 596 8.09 3.32 -0.77
C LEU A 596 7.66 2.09 0.03
N TYR A 597 8.44 1.00 -0.09
CA TYR A 597 8.23 -0.25 0.65
C TYR A 597 9.35 -0.52 1.66
N HIS A 598 8.98 -1.24 2.71
CA HIS A 598 9.87 -1.76 3.76
C HIS A 598 9.63 -3.26 3.93
N MET A 599 9.75 -3.99 2.83
CA MET A 599 9.38 -5.40 2.76
C MET A 599 10.58 -6.32 3.01
N GLY A 600 11.81 -5.86 2.76
CA GLY A 600 13.02 -6.65 2.90
C GLY A 600 13.02 -7.89 2.02
N VAL A 601 12.32 -7.85 0.89
CA VAL A 601 12.25 -8.97 -0.05
C VAL A 601 13.48 -8.92 -0.94
N ASN A 602 14.21 -10.03 -0.98
CA ASN A 602 15.42 -10.18 -1.78
C ASN A 602 15.27 -11.35 -2.76
N ILE A 603 14.23 -11.28 -3.59
CA ILE A 603 13.97 -12.23 -4.68
C ILE A 603 13.95 -11.42 -5.97
N PRO A 604 14.75 -11.77 -6.99
CA PRO A 604 14.82 -11.04 -8.25
C PRO A 604 13.46 -10.68 -8.83
N GLY A 605 13.33 -9.45 -9.32
CA GLY A 605 12.13 -8.95 -10.00
C GLY A 605 10.92 -8.64 -9.13
N VAL A 606 10.80 -9.25 -7.94
CA VAL A 606 9.60 -9.11 -7.09
C VAL A 606 9.32 -7.66 -6.70
N THR A 607 10.35 -6.93 -6.27
CA THR A 607 10.21 -5.52 -5.89
C THR A 607 9.86 -4.63 -7.08
N ALA A 608 10.40 -4.90 -8.27
CA ALA A 608 9.99 -4.18 -9.49
C ALA A 608 8.51 -4.44 -9.81
N CYS A 609 8.04 -5.67 -9.69
CA CYS A 609 6.61 -6.00 -9.88
C CYS A 609 5.71 -5.29 -8.84
N MET A 610 6.12 -5.23 -7.57
CA MET A 610 5.38 -4.46 -6.56
C MET A 610 5.32 -2.96 -6.90
N GLY A 611 6.39 -2.41 -7.47
CA GLY A 611 6.40 -1.03 -8.00
C GLY A 611 5.43 -0.86 -9.18
N MET A 612 5.37 -1.81 -10.11
CA MET A 612 4.42 -1.77 -11.24
C MET A 612 2.97 -1.74 -10.74
N ARG A 613 2.65 -2.49 -9.68
CA ARG A 613 1.33 -2.48 -9.05
C ARG A 613 1.00 -1.14 -8.37
N LEU A 614 1.99 -0.37 -7.89
CA LEU A 614 1.77 1.01 -7.44
C LEU A 614 1.47 1.95 -8.62
N VAL A 615 2.08 1.72 -9.77
CA VAL A 615 1.76 2.48 -10.99
C VAL A 615 0.32 2.20 -11.43
N ASP A 616 -0.13 0.95 -11.38
CA ASP A 616 -1.55 0.61 -11.63
C ASP A 616 -2.49 1.34 -10.67
N ALA A 617 -2.17 1.37 -9.38
CA ALA A 617 -2.97 2.09 -8.39
C ALA A 617 -3.05 3.60 -8.71
N ALA A 618 -1.96 4.20 -9.21
CA ALA A 618 -1.92 5.59 -9.63
C ALA A 618 -2.76 5.88 -10.88
N ILE A 619 -2.73 4.97 -11.86
CA ILE A 619 -3.57 5.01 -13.06
C ILE A 619 -5.05 4.95 -12.68
N HIS A 620 -5.44 3.95 -11.90
CA HIS A 620 -6.83 3.82 -11.47
C HIS A 620 -7.30 5.03 -10.66
N THR A 621 -6.43 5.54 -9.78
CA THR A 621 -6.72 6.76 -9.00
C THR A 621 -7.07 7.94 -9.91
N VAL A 622 -6.23 8.25 -10.89
CA VAL A 622 -6.46 9.43 -11.73
C VAL A 622 -7.62 9.23 -12.70
N ASN A 623 -7.85 8.01 -13.21
CA ASN A 623 -8.89 7.77 -14.22
C ASN A 623 -10.27 7.51 -13.63
N ASP A 624 -10.36 6.75 -12.54
CA ASP A 624 -11.62 6.18 -12.08
C ASP A 624 -12.26 6.99 -10.95
N MET A 625 -11.46 7.68 -10.14
CA MET A 625 -12.00 8.61 -9.14
C MET A 625 -12.73 9.77 -9.83
N LYS A 626 -13.79 10.24 -9.16
CA LYS A 626 -14.59 11.38 -9.58
C LYS A 626 -14.14 12.65 -8.87
N THR A 627 -14.25 13.77 -9.58
CA THR A 627 -14.05 15.10 -9.00
C THR A 627 -15.17 15.47 -8.02
N PHE A 628 -14.97 16.52 -7.21
CA PHE A 628 -16.02 17.06 -6.34
C PHE A 628 -17.29 17.41 -7.13
N SER A 629 -17.13 18.04 -8.30
CA SER A 629 -18.23 18.40 -9.20
C SER A 629 -18.93 17.17 -9.81
N GLU A 630 -18.18 16.17 -10.27
CA GLU A 630 -18.74 14.92 -10.81
C GLU A 630 -19.52 14.12 -9.75
N ALA A 631 -19.01 14.07 -8.52
CA ALA A 631 -19.59 13.33 -7.41
C ALA A 631 -20.60 14.12 -6.57
N GLN A 632 -20.77 15.43 -6.83
CA GLN A 632 -21.58 16.35 -6.03
C GLN A 632 -21.18 16.39 -4.54
N VAL A 633 -19.86 16.36 -4.28
CA VAL A 633 -19.28 16.39 -2.93
C VAL A 633 -18.92 17.82 -2.54
N ALA A 634 -19.08 18.15 -1.26
CA ALA A 634 -18.73 19.47 -0.75
C ALA A 634 -17.21 19.67 -0.72
N VAL A 635 -16.75 20.85 -1.13
CA VAL A 635 -15.32 21.20 -1.20
C VAL A 635 -14.77 21.67 0.15
N ALA A 636 -13.44 21.68 0.28
CA ALA A 636 -12.75 22.16 1.47
C ALA A 636 -12.97 23.67 1.71
N ASN A 637 -13.12 24.05 2.99
CA ASN A 637 -13.16 25.45 3.45
C ASN A 637 -11.89 25.88 4.20
N ASP A 638 -10.90 25.01 4.31
CA ASP A 638 -9.61 25.25 4.97
C ASP A 638 -8.49 24.47 4.25
N GLY A 639 -7.25 24.73 4.64
CA GLY A 639 -6.09 24.03 4.10
C GLY A 639 -5.84 24.32 2.60
N PRO A 640 -5.00 23.50 1.94
CA PRO A 640 -4.63 23.71 0.54
C PRO A 640 -5.79 23.67 -0.45
N GLY A 641 -6.91 23.02 -0.11
CA GLY A 641 -8.07 22.88 -0.98
C GLY A 641 -8.94 24.12 -1.06
N ALA A 642 -8.91 24.99 -0.05
CA ALA A 642 -9.79 26.15 0.04
C ALA A 642 -9.57 27.11 -1.15
N GLY A 643 -10.62 27.31 -1.95
CA GLY A 643 -10.58 28.18 -3.14
C GLY A 643 -9.83 27.61 -4.34
N ARG A 644 -9.32 26.38 -4.26
CA ARG A 644 -8.66 25.66 -5.37
C ARG A 644 -9.49 24.52 -5.93
N GLN A 645 -10.22 23.79 -5.08
CA GLN A 645 -11.10 22.70 -5.47
C GLN A 645 -12.47 23.25 -5.92
N ILE A 646 -12.99 22.74 -7.04
CA ILE A 646 -14.23 23.23 -7.69
C ILE A 646 -15.24 22.14 -8.03
#